data_AF-A0AAV6P646-F1
#
_entry.id   AF-A0AAV6P646-F1
#
_cell.length_a   1.000
_cell.length_b   1.000
_cell.length_c   1.000
_cell.angle_alpha   90.00
_cell.angle_beta   90.00
_cell.angle_gamma   90.00
#
_symmetry.space_group_name_H-M   'P 1'
#
loop_
_entity.id
_entity.type
_entity.pdbx_description
1 polymer ?
#
loop_
_entity_poly.entity_id
_entity_poly.type
_entity_poly.pdbx_seq_one_letter_code
_entity_poly.pdbx_strand_id
1 'polypeptide(L)'
;MSTDLREMKKSAFSILSDSLKIFWLFSSLFFYVYGPFIPPTTKGPAVSTTPDTDGHGPDGHSPDGHSPDGHSPNASVSLLQLHIQEQYVVMENGIIAVTISNPMGFVTGIQYHGIENLLDVTNPEDDRGYWDVVWNTAGAKGTKGMFDRIEATDFKVIVQNDEQIELSFSRTYNSSSGDDVVPLNVDKRFVILRNSSGFYSYAIYEHLKDWPAFNIDNTRIAFKPRKDKFRYMVVADERQRFMPLPDDRKPPRGVALEYPEAVLLVDPIEPEFKGEVDDKYQYGCESKDTRVHGWISNDPPIGIWQITASEEYRSGGPLKQVLTSHVGPTSLTVFHSAHYAGAAMVIRFGSNEAWKKVYGPVFIHINSLPEKEDPLRLWQNAKEQGYQFWSRADENGHFTLENVLSGNYSLNGWVYNFISEYQYDAFITVTPGSDIDVGELVFEPPRDGPTLWEIGIPDRTAAEFYVPDPSPKFINKLFVNHSDKFRQYGLWERYAELYPKEDLVYTVDQSDYKKDWFFAQVNRKIDDNNTYVGTTWKIEFKIDSPDTHGTYKLRLALATAHAAELQVRVNDAQTVTPLFTTGVIGKDNTIARHGIHGLYRFYSVDIPGNLVFRRRMATFELYRRSTIGMCLTETLDEMVQNGTLSPELAIQVLVQFDKSMTEALESQVKSKVTIKGHLHTYRFCDNVWTFILQDATFKNEDSQETVGRIKIVACDSKLLTQ
;
A
#
# COMPACT_ATOMS: atom_id res chain seq x y z
N MET A 1 -59.70 3.10 -10.94
CA MET A 1 -58.39 2.76 -11.55
C MET A 1 -57.20 3.43 -10.84
N SER A 2 -57.31 3.82 -9.56
CA SER A 2 -56.19 4.43 -8.79
C SER A 2 -55.82 3.66 -7.51
N THR A 3 -56.44 2.50 -7.28
CA THR A 3 -56.18 1.65 -6.11
C THR A 3 -55.21 0.51 -6.43
N ASP A 4 -55.21 -0.03 -7.65
CA ASP A 4 -54.30 -1.11 -8.09
C ASP A 4 -52.82 -0.68 -8.26
N LEU A 5 -52.56 0.60 -8.50
CA LEU A 5 -51.19 1.13 -8.67
C LEU A 5 -50.43 1.28 -7.33
N ARG A 6 -51.14 1.32 -6.19
CA ARG A 6 -50.50 1.32 -4.86
C ARG A 6 -50.15 -0.08 -4.37
N GLU A 7 -50.97 -1.09 -4.71
CA GLU A 7 -50.69 -2.50 -4.40
C GLU A 7 -49.56 -3.05 -5.28
N MET A 8 -49.52 -2.71 -6.58
CA MET A 8 -48.38 -3.08 -7.44
C MET A 8 -47.06 -2.43 -7.01
N LYS A 9 -47.07 -1.21 -6.47
CA LYS A 9 -45.86 -0.56 -5.93
C LYS A 9 -45.36 -1.23 -4.64
N LYS A 10 -46.25 -1.72 -3.78
CA LYS A 10 -45.87 -2.45 -2.56
C LYS A 10 -45.31 -3.84 -2.86
N SER A 11 -45.91 -4.55 -3.83
CA SER A 11 -45.42 -5.86 -4.26
C SER A 11 -44.10 -5.77 -5.03
N ALA A 12 -43.91 -4.75 -5.86
CA ALA A 12 -42.62 -4.50 -6.53
C ALA A 12 -41.51 -4.09 -5.54
N PHE A 13 -41.81 -3.32 -4.48
CA PHE A 13 -40.83 -2.99 -3.44
C PHE A 13 -40.44 -4.20 -2.58
N SER A 14 -41.37 -5.12 -2.31
CA SER A 14 -41.09 -6.38 -1.62
C SER A 14 -40.24 -7.34 -2.46
N ILE A 15 -40.46 -7.40 -3.77
CA ILE A 15 -39.66 -8.24 -4.68
C ILE A 15 -38.28 -7.60 -4.95
N LEU A 16 -38.18 -6.26 -4.90
CA LEU A 16 -36.90 -5.54 -5.01
C LEU A 16 -36.07 -5.63 -3.72
N SER A 17 -36.65 -5.69 -2.52
CA SER A 17 -35.86 -5.81 -1.28
C SER A 17 -35.19 -7.18 -1.12
N ASP A 18 -35.79 -8.24 -1.68
CA ASP A 18 -35.20 -9.58 -1.65
C ASP A 18 -34.22 -9.83 -2.81
N SER A 19 -34.34 -9.08 -3.91
CA SER A 19 -33.43 -9.15 -5.06
C SER A 19 -32.19 -8.25 -4.91
N LEU A 20 -32.24 -7.23 -4.05
CA LEU A 20 -31.08 -6.38 -3.72
C LEU A 20 -30.05 -7.05 -2.80
N LYS A 21 -30.32 -8.26 -2.29
CA LYS A 21 -29.37 -9.04 -1.48
C LYS A 21 -28.35 -9.84 -2.31
N ILE A 22 -28.45 -9.84 -3.64
CA ILE A 22 -27.63 -10.72 -4.51
C ILE A 22 -26.63 -9.92 -5.40
N PHE A 23 -26.46 -8.62 -5.18
CA PHE A 23 -25.48 -7.79 -5.92
C PHE A 23 -24.42 -7.13 -5.03
N TRP A 24 -23.97 -7.83 -3.98
CA TRP A 24 -22.74 -7.52 -3.26
C TRP A 24 -21.76 -8.67 -3.41
N LEU A 25 -21.07 -8.69 -4.55
CA LEU A 25 -19.95 -9.60 -4.78
C LEU A 25 -18.68 -8.76 -4.95
N PHE A 26 -17.68 -9.12 -4.15
CA PHE A 26 -16.29 -8.61 -4.09
C PHE A 26 -16.00 -7.43 -3.15
N SER A 27 -16.45 -7.49 -1.89
CA SER A 27 -15.81 -6.77 -0.78
C SER A 27 -14.85 -7.70 -0.04
N SER A 28 -13.54 -7.52 -0.25
CA SER A 28 -12.51 -8.23 0.52
C SER A 28 -12.24 -7.46 1.79
N LEU A 29 -12.80 -7.91 2.91
CA LEU A 29 -12.56 -7.35 4.23
C LEU A 29 -11.31 -8.02 4.82
N PHE A 30 -10.33 -7.21 5.21
CA PHE A 30 -9.08 -7.69 5.81
C PHE A 30 -9.05 -7.25 7.27
N PHE A 31 -8.77 -8.19 8.19
CA PHE A 31 -8.55 -7.90 9.60
C PHE A 31 -7.11 -8.21 9.97
N TYR A 32 -6.48 -7.32 10.74
CA TYR A 32 -5.13 -7.49 11.26
C TYR A 32 -5.05 -7.12 12.74
N VAL A 33 -4.11 -7.77 13.41
CA VAL A 33 -3.99 -7.77 14.86
C VAL A 33 -2.52 -7.60 15.27
N TYR A 34 -2.19 -6.58 16.07
CA TYR A 34 -0.83 -6.29 16.55
C TYR A 34 -0.55 -6.92 17.92
N GLY A 35 0.48 -7.77 18.03
CA GLY A 35 0.84 -8.38 19.31
C GLY A 35 1.88 -7.60 20.10
N PRO A 36 1.76 -7.54 21.43
CA PRO A 36 2.82 -7.08 22.27
C PRO A 36 3.85 -8.18 22.47
N PHE A 37 5.12 -7.86 22.25
CA PHE A 37 6.23 -8.59 22.85
C PHE A 37 6.19 -8.34 24.36
N ILE A 38 5.86 -9.39 25.12
CA ILE A 38 6.06 -9.41 26.57
C ILE A 38 7.55 -9.71 26.79
N PRO A 39 8.37 -8.75 27.28
CA PRO A 39 9.72 -9.09 27.71
C PRO A 39 9.65 -10.21 28.75
N PRO A 40 10.57 -11.18 28.77
CA PRO A 40 10.58 -12.25 29.77
C PRO A 40 10.52 -11.62 31.17
N THR A 41 9.38 -11.77 31.85
CA THR A 41 9.18 -11.16 33.17
C THR A 41 10.09 -11.83 34.18
N THR A 42 10.80 -10.99 34.96
CA THR A 42 11.66 -11.34 36.11
C THR A 42 10.87 -11.84 37.34
N LYS A 43 9.92 -12.76 37.15
CA LYS A 43 9.24 -13.41 38.28
C LYS A 43 9.32 -14.92 38.11
N GLY A 44 10.29 -15.51 38.80
CA GLY A 44 10.36 -16.95 39.02
C GLY A 44 9.08 -17.46 39.69
N PRO A 45 8.75 -18.75 39.53
CA PRO A 45 7.57 -19.32 40.15
C PRO A 45 7.72 -19.25 41.67
N ALA A 46 6.76 -18.59 42.33
CA ALA A 46 6.58 -18.70 43.77
C ALA A 46 6.21 -20.15 44.07
N VAL A 47 7.17 -20.89 44.64
CA VAL A 47 6.94 -22.21 45.22
C VAL A 47 5.97 -22.04 46.38
N SER A 48 4.74 -22.53 46.22
CA SER A 48 3.80 -22.70 47.33
C SER A 48 4.22 -23.91 48.15
N THR A 49 4.75 -23.67 49.34
CA THR A 49 4.93 -24.68 50.37
C THR A 49 3.59 -24.94 51.06
N THR A 50 3.14 -26.20 51.06
CA THR A 50 2.24 -26.73 52.10
C THR A 50 2.68 -28.15 52.49
N PRO A 51 2.43 -28.57 53.74
CA PRO A 51 3.18 -29.63 54.41
C PRO A 51 2.46 -30.99 54.44
N ASP A 52 3.29 -32.02 54.63
CA ASP A 52 3.09 -33.41 55.09
C ASP A 52 1.66 -33.97 55.29
N THR A 53 1.49 -35.23 54.85
CA THR A 53 1.04 -36.32 55.75
C THR A 53 1.25 -37.72 55.12
N ASP A 54 2.07 -38.52 55.81
CA ASP A 54 2.11 -39.97 56.03
C ASP A 54 1.40 -40.98 55.11
N GLY A 55 2.10 -42.09 54.82
CA GLY A 55 1.47 -43.39 54.53
C GLY A 55 2.35 -44.48 53.88
N HIS A 56 3.04 -45.28 54.72
CA HIS A 56 3.42 -46.71 54.59
C HIS A 56 3.74 -47.38 53.23
N GLY A 57 4.92 -48.03 53.13
CA GLY A 57 5.26 -49.09 52.16
C GLY A 57 4.66 -50.47 52.51
N PRO A 58 5.17 -51.64 52.02
CA PRO A 58 6.42 -51.85 51.25
C PRO A 58 6.35 -52.94 50.12
N ASP A 59 7.53 -53.20 49.54
CA ASP A 59 8.05 -54.46 48.92
C ASP A 59 7.63 -54.94 47.50
N GLY A 60 8.66 -55.25 46.69
CA GLY A 60 8.67 -56.50 45.90
C GLY A 60 9.16 -56.47 44.45
N HIS A 61 10.43 -56.87 44.26
CA HIS A 61 11.00 -57.65 43.15
C HIS A 61 11.24 -57.05 41.73
N SER A 62 12.53 -56.92 41.40
CA SER A 62 13.11 -57.32 40.09
C SER A 62 13.50 -58.81 40.14
N PRO A 63 13.72 -59.51 38.99
CA PRO A 63 15.02 -59.40 38.30
C PRO A 63 15.02 -59.63 36.76
N ASP A 64 16.22 -59.46 36.20
CA ASP A 64 16.76 -59.92 34.90
C ASP A 64 16.32 -59.15 33.63
N GLY A 65 17.20 -58.59 32.79
CA GLY A 65 18.65 -58.73 32.64
C GLY A 65 18.95 -59.03 31.17
N HIS A 66 19.46 -58.04 30.42
CA HIS A 66 20.39 -58.22 29.29
C HIS A 66 20.84 -56.86 28.71
N SER A 67 22.09 -56.49 28.99
CA SER A 67 22.95 -55.73 28.06
C SER A 67 23.97 -56.72 27.48
N PRO A 68 24.41 -56.53 26.23
CA PRO A 68 25.62 -55.72 25.95
C PRO A 68 25.41 -54.87 24.66
N ASP A 69 26.05 -53.77 24.31
CA ASP A 69 27.33 -53.12 24.55
C ASP A 69 27.06 -51.60 24.45
N GLY A 70 27.62 -50.70 25.26
CA GLY A 70 29.05 -50.36 25.20
C GLY A 70 29.29 -49.02 24.47
N HIS A 71 28.60 -47.94 24.85
CA HIS A 71 29.03 -46.55 24.57
C HIS A 71 28.67 -45.64 25.76
N SER A 72 29.64 -45.38 26.63
CA SER A 72 29.61 -44.25 27.59
C SER A 72 30.19 -43.00 26.90
N PRO A 73 29.98 -41.79 27.44
CA PRO A 73 29.07 -40.79 26.91
C PRO A 73 29.84 -39.64 26.27
N ASN A 74 29.59 -39.35 24.98
CA ASN A 74 30.06 -38.07 24.44
C ASN A 74 29.09 -36.96 24.83
N ALA A 75 29.40 -36.31 25.94
CA ALA A 75 29.00 -34.96 26.20
C ALA A 75 29.46 -34.05 25.05
N SER A 76 28.51 -33.41 24.38
CA SER A 76 28.68 -32.06 23.87
C SER A 76 27.33 -31.34 23.94
N VAL A 77 26.91 -31.03 25.17
CA VAL A 77 25.91 -29.98 25.38
C VAL A 77 26.60 -28.69 24.98
N SER A 78 26.27 -28.06 23.84
CA SER A 78 26.74 -26.70 23.55
C SER A 78 26.03 -25.74 24.50
N LEU A 79 26.70 -25.51 25.63
CA LEU A 79 26.38 -24.49 26.61
C LEU A 79 26.55 -23.15 25.93
N LEU A 80 25.57 -22.27 26.07
CA LEU A 80 25.74 -20.85 25.73
C LEU A 80 27.03 -20.34 26.38
N GLN A 81 27.92 -19.73 25.59
CA GLN A 81 29.18 -19.17 26.10
C GLN A 81 29.21 -17.67 25.88
N LEU A 82 29.76 -16.98 26.87
CA LEU A 82 29.98 -15.54 26.87
C LEU A 82 31.45 -15.27 27.15
N HIS A 83 32.14 -14.68 26.18
CA HIS A 83 33.54 -14.29 26.30
C HIS A 83 33.63 -12.77 26.35
N ILE A 84 34.02 -12.22 27.50
CA ILE A 84 34.18 -10.77 27.70
C ILE A 84 35.66 -10.45 27.63
N GLN A 85 36.06 -9.68 26.62
CA GLN A 85 37.42 -9.19 26.40
C GLN A 85 37.44 -7.66 26.52
N GLU A 86 38.65 -7.07 26.54
CA GLU A 86 38.82 -5.62 26.66
C GLU A 86 38.11 -4.86 25.53
N GLN A 87 38.30 -5.30 24.28
CA GLN A 87 37.75 -4.63 23.10
C GLN A 87 36.45 -5.23 22.58
N TYR A 88 36.13 -6.48 22.95
CA TYR A 88 35.00 -7.21 22.37
C TYR A 88 34.28 -8.08 23.40
N VAL A 89 33.00 -8.31 23.17
CA VAL A 89 32.18 -9.33 23.84
C VAL A 89 31.67 -10.28 22.77
N VAL A 90 31.85 -11.59 22.99
CA VAL A 90 31.38 -12.64 22.08
C VAL A 90 30.35 -13.49 22.78
N MET A 91 29.16 -13.59 22.18
CA MET A 91 28.11 -14.50 22.63
C MET A 91 27.92 -15.62 21.59
N GLU A 92 27.92 -16.87 22.03
CA GLU A 92 27.83 -18.04 21.15
C GLU A 92 26.95 -19.15 21.73
N ASN A 93 26.31 -19.92 20.85
CA ASN A 93 25.42 -21.02 21.23
C ASN A 93 25.78 -22.35 20.55
N GLY A 94 26.95 -22.43 19.92
CA GLY A 94 27.41 -23.58 19.13
C GLY A 94 26.91 -23.61 17.69
N ILE A 95 25.97 -22.71 17.31
CA ILE A 95 25.45 -22.56 15.94
C ILE A 95 26.01 -21.27 15.32
N ILE A 96 25.85 -20.16 16.04
CA ILE A 96 26.40 -18.85 15.67
C ILE A 96 27.30 -18.32 16.80
N ALA A 97 28.22 -17.44 16.44
CA ALA A 97 28.91 -16.55 17.38
C ALA A 97 28.77 -15.09 16.91
N VAL A 98 28.44 -14.20 17.84
CA VAL A 98 28.24 -12.77 17.56
C VAL A 98 29.27 -11.96 18.35
N THR A 99 30.10 -11.22 17.63
CA THR A 99 31.14 -10.35 18.20
C THR A 99 30.64 -8.92 18.23
N ILE A 100 30.67 -8.31 19.41
CA ILE A 100 30.19 -6.95 19.66
C ILE A 100 31.31 -6.13 20.28
N SER A 101 31.55 -4.91 19.79
CA SER A 101 32.56 -4.01 20.36
C SER A 101 32.22 -3.58 21.79
N ASN A 102 33.24 -3.50 22.64
CA ASN A 102 33.11 -3.19 24.06
C ASN A 102 33.76 -1.83 24.40
N PRO A 103 33.03 -0.85 24.98
CA PRO A 103 31.60 -0.85 25.29
C PRO A 103 30.71 -0.31 24.15
N MET A 104 31.25 -0.04 22.96
CA MET A 104 30.54 0.71 21.92
C MET A 104 29.27 0.05 21.40
N GLY A 105 29.15 -1.28 21.48
CA GLY A 105 27.93 -2.00 21.14
C GLY A 105 27.64 -2.06 19.63
N PHE A 106 28.67 -2.11 18.80
CA PHE A 106 28.55 -2.39 17.35
C PHE A 106 28.76 -3.87 17.11
N VAL A 107 27.93 -4.50 16.28
CA VAL A 107 28.15 -5.89 15.86
C VAL A 107 29.25 -5.88 14.81
N THR A 108 30.45 -6.30 15.21
CA THR A 108 31.64 -6.25 14.37
C THR A 108 31.86 -7.55 13.60
N GLY A 109 31.25 -8.65 14.06
CA GLY A 109 31.24 -9.92 13.35
C GLY A 109 30.11 -10.88 13.70
N ILE A 110 29.72 -11.68 12.72
CA ILE A 110 28.79 -12.80 12.85
C ILE A 110 29.47 -14.02 12.22
N GLN A 111 29.79 -15.03 13.02
CA GLN A 111 30.38 -16.28 12.57
C GLN A 111 29.29 -17.35 12.43
N TYR A 112 29.29 -18.07 11.32
CA TYR A 112 28.34 -19.14 11.05
C TYR A 112 28.90 -20.16 10.04
N HIS A 113 28.73 -21.46 10.32
CA HIS A 113 29.06 -22.57 9.42
C HIS A 113 30.43 -22.46 8.71
N GLY A 114 31.48 -22.17 9.49
CA GLY A 114 32.85 -22.08 8.96
C GLY A 114 33.19 -20.76 8.24
N ILE A 115 32.25 -19.83 8.12
CA ILE A 115 32.56 -18.45 7.70
C ILE A 115 32.91 -17.63 8.93
N GLU A 116 34.15 -17.10 8.95
CA GLU A 116 34.69 -16.29 10.05
C GLU A 116 33.86 -15.03 10.32
N ASN A 117 33.38 -14.36 9.26
CA ASN A 117 32.52 -13.19 9.41
C ASN A 117 31.60 -13.01 8.20
N LEU A 118 30.30 -12.93 8.44
CA LEU A 118 29.29 -12.64 7.42
C LEU A 118 29.22 -11.14 7.05
N LEU A 119 29.73 -10.25 7.91
CA LEU A 119 29.73 -8.80 7.72
C LEU A 119 30.95 -8.33 6.93
N ASP A 120 30.78 -7.26 6.15
CA ASP A 120 31.84 -6.73 5.30
C ASP A 120 32.95 -6.04 6.11
N VAL A 121 34.08 -6.74 6.26
CA VAL A 121 35.23 -6.26 7.03
C VAL A 121 35.98 -5.10 6.37
N THR A 122 35.68 -4.79 5.10
CA THR A 122 36.22 -3.58 4.44
C THR A 122 35.56 -2.30 4.94
N ASN A 123 34.39 -2.41 5.57
CA ASN A 123 33.78 -1.32 6.31
C ASN A 123 34.44 -1.18 7.71
N PRO A 124 34.56 0.06 8.22
CA PRO A 124 34.94 0.27 9.61
C PRO A 124 33.91 -0.38 10.54
N GLU A 125 34.33 -0.74 11.75
CA GLU A 125 33.52 -1.59 12.65
C GLU A 125 32.16 -0.99 13.02
N ASP A 126 32.10 0.33 13.16
CA ASP A 126 30.89 1.08 13.43
C ASP A 126 29.93 1.16 12.22
N ASP A 127 30.36 0.71 11.03
CA ASP A 127 29.58 0.65 9.79
C ASP A 127 29.24 -0.78 9.33
N ARG A 128 29.38 -1.79 10.20
CA ARG A 128 29.06 -3.20 9.87
C ARG A 128 27.65 -3.58 10.33
N GLY A 129 27.43 -3.66 11.64
CA GLY A 129 26.14 -3.89 12.25
C GLY A 129 25.87 -2.88 13.37
N TYR A 130 24.90 -2.00 13.19
CA TYR A 130 24.70 -0.85 14.07
C TYR A 130 23.23 -0.42 14.18
N TRP A 131 22.94 0.27 15.27
CA TRP A 131 21.73 1.07 15.43
C TRP A 131 22.04 2.52 15.09
N ASP A 132 21.11 3.23 14.46
CA ASP A 132 21.26 4.66 14.22
C ASP A 132 19.96 5.44 14.48
N VAL A 133 20.16 6.73 14.72
CA VAL A 133 19.10 7.73 14.71
C VAL A 133 19.52 8.91 13.85
N VAL A 134 18.61 9.34 12.97
CA VAL A 134 18.67 10.63 12.30
C VAL A 134 17.80 11.59 13.09
N TRP A 135 18.41 12.65 13.59
CA TRP A 135 17.75 13.56 14.53
C TRP A 135 18.08 15.02 14.24
N ASN A 136 17.28 15.93 14.79
CA ASN A 136 17.44 17.37 14.61
C ASN A 136 17.16 18.12 15.90
N THR A 137 17.76 19.30 16.07
CA THR A 137 17.39 20.22 17.15
C THR A 137 15.94 20.71 16.99
N ALA A 138 15.29 21.06 18.10
CA ALA A 138 13.94 21.60 18.05
C ALA A 138 13.87 22.87 17.17
N GLY A 139 12.83 22.97 16.34
CA GLY A 139 12.64 24.10 15.42
C GLY A 139 13.39 24.00 14.09
N ALA A 140 14.24 22.98 13.88
CA ALA A 140 14.87 22.74 12.59
C ALA A 140 13.83 22.55 11.46
N LYS A 141 14.12 23.11 10.29
CA LYS A 141 13.28 23.01 9.09
C LYS A 141 13.75 21.85 8.21
N GLY A 142 12.82 20.97 7.82
CA GLY A 142 13.11 19.83 6.95
C GLY A 142 13.34 18.53 7.72
N THR A 143 13.87 17.51 7.03
CA THR A 143 14.09 16.15 7.56
C THR A 143 15.54 15.68 7.36
N LYS A 144 16.46 16.60 7.05
CA LYS A 144 17.89 16.30 6.89
C LYS A 144 18.55 16.53 8.25
N GLY A 145 18.62 15.48 9.04
CA GLY A 145 19.16 15.52 10.40
C GLY A 145 20.63 15.12 10.53
N MET A 146 21.12 15.29 11.75
CA MET A 146 22.41 14.79 12.22
C MET A 146 22.30 13.28 12.42
N PHE A 147 23.40 12.58 12.19
CA PHE A 147 23.47 11.13 12.21
C PHE A 147 24.21 10.67 13.46
N ASP A 148 23.52 9.96 14.35
CA ASP A 148 24.12 9.41 15.56
C ASP A 148 24.06 7.87 15.51
N ARG A 149 25.24 7.24 15.56
CA ARG A 149 25.42 5.77 15.54
C ARG A 149 25.18 5.11 16.89
N ILE A 150 24.75 5.88 17.89
CA ILE A 150 24.42 5.37 19.21
C ILE A 150 25.59 4.54 19.76
N GLU A 151 26.78 5.16 19.73
CA GLU A 151 27.96 4.58 20.35
C GLU A 151 27.72 4.49 21.86
N ALA A 152 27.76 3.28 22.40
CA ALA A 152 27.53 3.04 23.83
C ALA A 152 28.80 3.31 24.65
N THR A 153 28.62 3.66 25.92
CA THR A 153 29.73 3.96 26.84
C THR A 153 29.77 3.01 28.04
N ASP A 154 28.76 2.16 28.19
CA ASP A 154 28.63 1.20 29.29
C ASP A 154 28.14 -0.15 28.76
N PHE A 155 28.69 -1.24 29.30
CA PHE A 155 28.34 -2.62 28.97
C PHE A 155 27.91 -3.38 30.23
N LYS A 156 26.83 -4.17 30.11
CA LYS A 156 26.33 -5.03 31.19
C LYS A 156 25.85 -6.38 30.67
N VAL A 157 26.11 -7.43 31.44
CA VAL A 157 25.43 -8.73 31.30
C VAL A 157 24.13 -8.67 32.08
N ILE A 158 23.00 -8.91 31.41
CA ILE A 158 21.66 -8.79 31.97
C ILE A 158 21.15 -10.17 32.36
N VAL A 159 21.31 -11.14 31.45
CA VAL A 159 21.01 -12.54 31.70
C VAL A 159 22.15 -13.39 31.16
N GLN A 160 22.53 -14.40 31.93
CA GLN A 160 23.38 -15.48 31.47
C GLN A 160 22.94 -16.76 32.18
N ASN A 161 22.32 -17.67 31.44
CA ASN A 161 21.93 -18.99 31.92
C ASN A 161 21.96 -19.98 30.74
N ASP A 162 21.52 -21.22 30.99
CA ASP A 162 21.59 -22.30 29.99
C ASP A 162 20.66 -22.10 28.78
N GLU A 163 19.69 -21.17 28.86
CA GLU A 163 18.69 -20.94 27.82
C GLU A 163 18.91 -19.63 27.05
N GLN A 164 19.50 -18.60 27.68
CA GLN A 164 19.77 -17.32 27.04
C GLN A 164 20.99 -16.57 27.60
N ILE A 165 21.61 -15.77 26.73
CA ILE A 165 22.49 -14.67 27.10
C ILE A 165 21.83 -13.37 26.60
N GLU A 166 21.69 -12.39 27.49
CA GLU A 166 21.27 -11.03 27.16
C GLU A 166 22.32 -10.03 27.60
N LEU A 167 22.73 -9.16 26.67
CA LEU A 167 23.72 -8.11 26.87
C LEU A 167 23.08 -6.74 26.67
N SER A 168 23.54 -5.77 27.45
CA SER A 168 23.17 -4.35 27.39
C SER A 168 24.38 -3.51 27.04
N PHE A 169 24.19 -2.61 26.08
CA PHE A 169 25.16 -1.59 25.69
C PHE A 169 24.45 -0.25 25.72
N SER A 170 24.78 0.58 26.70
CA SER A 170 24.04 1.80 26.99
C SER A 170 24.88 3.08 26.93
N ARG A 171 24.22 4.19 26.59
CA ARG A 171 24.76 5.55 26.68
C ARG A 171 23.73 6.42 27.38
N THR A 172 24.18 7.14 28.41
CA THR A 172 23.38 8.19 29.06
C THR A 172 23.74 9.53 28.43
N TYR A 173 22.74 10.33 28.05
CA TYR A 173 23.00 11.66 27.53
C TYR A 173 23.49 12.61 28.63
N ASN A 174 24.44 13.48 28.28
CA ASN A 174 24.97 14.53 29.13
C ASN A 174 24.97 15.86 28.36
N SER A 175 24.67 16.98 29.00
CA SER A 175 24.75 18.32 28.38
C SER A 175 26.15 18.69 27.86
N SER A 176 27.20 17.99 28.31
CA SER A 176 28.56 18.13 27.79
C SER A 176 28.90 17.14 26.66
N SER A 177 27.96 16.28 26.26
CA SER A 177 28.10 15.44 25.06
C SER A 177 28.20 16.34 23.82
N GLY A 178 28.99 15.93 22.82
CA GLY A 178 29.20 16.73 21.60
C GLY A 178 27.90 17.02 20.84
N ASP A 179 27.93 18.04 19.98
CA ASP A 179 26.76 18.57 19.29
C ASP A 179 26.03 17.54 18.39
N ASP A 180 26.71 16.44 18.03
CA ASP A 180 26.17 15.37 17.18
C ASP A 180 25.44 14.24 17.96
N VAL A 181 25.38 14.33 19.30
CA VAL A 181 24.78 13.29 20.16
C VAL A 181 23.32 13.61 20.46
N VAL A 182 22.42 12.67 20.15
CA VAL A 182 21.00 12.83 20.42
C VAL A 182 20.75 12.96 21.94
N PRO A 183 19.83 13.85 22.39
CA PRO A 183 19.41 13.95 23.80
C PRO A 183 18.64 12.73 24.33
N LEU A 184 19.16 11.51 24.19
CA LEU A 184 18.52 10.27 24.62
C LEU A 184 19.45 9.41 25.47
N ASN A 185 18.88 8.84 26.54
CA ASN A 185 19.34 7.58 27.08
C ASN A 185 19.02 6.52 26.05
N VAL A 186 20.02 5.74 25.67
CA VAL A 186 19.82 4.59 24.79
C VAL A 186 20.44 3.37 25.42
N ASP A 187 19.68 2.26 25.43
CA ASP A 187 20.13 0.95 25.87
C ASP A 187 19.85 -0.06 24.75
N LYS A 188 20.90 -0.45 24.02
CA LYS A 188 20.86 -1.46 22.96
C LYS A 188 21.02 -2.83 23.60
N ARG A 189 20.14 -3.75 23.22
CA ARG A 189 20.08 -5.11 23.77
C ARG A 189 20.32 -6.13 22.68
N PHE A 190 21.08 -7.16 23.03
CA PHE A 190 21.38 -8.30 22.17
C PHE A 190 21.09 -9.58 22.95
N VAL A 191 20.30 -10.47 22.36
CA VAL A 191 19.91 -11.74 22.99
C VAL A 191 20.26 -12.89 22.06
N ILE A 192 21.02 -13.86 22.56
CA ILE A 192 21.20 -15.15 21.89
C ILE A 192 20.53 -16.23 22.73
N LEU A 193 19.76 -17.09 22.05
CA LEU A 193 19.07 -18.20 22.67
C LEU A 193 19.79 -19.51 22.37
N ARG A 194 19.66 -20.47 23.27
CA ARG A 194 20.07 -21.84 23.02
C ARG A 194 19.33 -22.39 21.79
N ASN A 195 20.02 -23.20 20.97
CA ASN A 195 19.45 -23.87 19.80
C ASN A 195 18.81 -22.93 18.76
N SER A 196 19.17 -21.65 18.75
CA SER A 196 18.67 -20.65 17.79
C SER A 196 19.73 -20.34 16.72
N SER A 197 19.37 -20.42 15.45
CA SER A 197 20.26 -20.00 14.35
C SER A 197 20.13 -18.50 14.08
N GLY A 198 20.47 -17.69 15.07
CA GLY A 198 20.26 -16.25 15.04
C GLY A 198 20.27 -15.61 16.42
N PHE A 199 20.21 -14.28 16.44
CA PHE A 199 20.15 -13.48 17.65
C PHE A 199 19.12 -12.35 17.51
N TYR A 200 18.57 -11.90 18.63
CA TYR A 200 17.63 -10.79 18.67
C TYR A 200 18.36 -9.50 19.01
N SER A 201 17.85 -8.38 18.51
CA SER A 201 18.23 -7.06 18.99
C SER A 201 17.01 -6.17 19.17
N TYR A 202 17.02 -5.39 20.25
CA TYR A 202 16.04 -4.35 20.54
C TYR A 202 16.74 -3.18 21.22
N ALA A 203 16.10 -2.01 21.28
CA ALA A 203 16.65 -0.85 21.96
C ALA A 203 15.59 -0.13 22.79
N ILE A 204 15.99 0.38 23.96
CA ILE A 204 15.15 1.20 24.83
C ILE A 204 15.65 2.63 24.71
N TYR A 205 14.80 3.53 24.24
CA TYR A 205 15.10 4.96 24.18
C TYR A 205 14.34 5.66 25.29
N GLU A 206 14.99 6.58 25.98
CA GLU A 206 14.39 7.37 27.05
C GLU A 206 14.88 8.83 26.97
N HIS A 207 13.90 9.74 26.90
CA HIS A 207 14.11 11.18 27.03
C HIS A 207 13.62 11.60 28.42
N LEU A 208 14.51 12.18 29.22
CA LEU A 208 14.15 12.67 30.55
C LEU A 208 13.53 14.07 30.46
N LYS A 209 12.69 14.40 31.44
CA LYS A 209 11.93 15.65 31.45
C LYS A 209 12.82 16.88 31.28
N ASP A 210 13.94 16.96 32.00
CA ASP A 210 14.77 18.16 32.08
C ASP A 210 15.76 18.30 30.90
N TRP A 211 15.57 17.53 29.82
CA TRP A 211 16.50 17.48 28.69
C TRP A 211 16.08 18.35 27.51
N PRO A 212 17.05 18.70 26.62
CA PRO A 212 16.79 19.57 25.48
C PRO A 212 15.75 18.99 24.52
N ALA A 213 14.86 19.86 24.05
CA ALA A 213 13.92 19.55 22.99
C ALA A 213 14.66 19.13 21.69
N PHE A 214 14.18 18.09 21.02
CA PHE A 214 14.76 17.58 19.79
C PHE A 214 13.69 16.86 18.94
N ASN A 215 14.07 16.45 17.73
CA ASN A 215 13.22 15.71 16.82
C ASN A 215 13.92 14.44 16.33
N ILE A 216 13.17 13.36 16.10
CA ILE A 216 13.64 12.14 15.43
C ILE A 216 12.99 12.06 14.05
N ASP A 217 13.83 12.04 13.01
CA ASP A 217 13.39 11.86 11.63
C ASP A 217 13.40 10.40 11.20
N ASN A 218 14.33 9.61 11.74
CA ASN A 218 14.51 8.20 11.41
C ASN A 218 15.20 7.44 12.54
N THR A 219 14.81 6.20 12.82
CA THR A 219 15.61 5.26 13.62
C THR A 219 15.50 3.85 13.06
N ARG A 220 16.62 3.14 13.06
CA ARG A 220 16.76 1.83 12.42
C ARG A 220 17.92 1.02 12.99
N ILE A 221 17.92 -0.26 12.66
CA ILE A 221 19.07 -1.15 12.74
C ILE A 221 19.51 -1.53 11.32
N ALA A 222 20.82 -1.60 11.09
CA ALA A 222 21.41 -1.91 9.80
C ALA A 222 22.48 -3.00 9.95
N PHE A 223 22.52 -3.92 8.99
CA PHE A 223 23.60 -4.89 8.84
C PHE A 223 24.11 -4.84 7.40
N LYS A 224 25.42 -4.84 7.22
CA LYS A 224 26.09 -4.84 5.92
C LYS A 224 26.84 -6.15 5.68
N PRO A 225 26.17 -7.15 5.09
CA PRO A 225 26.83 -8.40 4.72
C PRO A 225 27.96 -8.17 3.71
N ARG A 226 28.87 -9.12 3.66
CA ARG A 226 30.00 -9.15 2.72
C ARG A 226 29.56 -9.01 1.27
N LYS A 227 30.00 -7.93 0.61
CA LYS A 227 29.69 -7.70 -0.82
C LYS A 227 30.32 -8.68 -1.77
N ASP A 228 31.36 -9.41 -1.37
CA ASP A 228 31.93 -10.47 -2.19
C ASP A 228 31.03 -11.72 -2.22
N LYS A 229 30.27 -11.97 -1.15
CA LYS A 229 29.48 -13.21 -0.96
C LYS A 229 27.97 -13.02 -1.15
N PHE A 230 27.39 -11.99 -0.55
CA PHE A 230 25.94 -11.76 -0.52
C PHE A 230 25.54 -10.88 -1.69
N ARG A 231 25.17 -11.52 -2.81
CA ARG A 231 24.91 -10.84 -4.09
C ARG A 231 23.42 -10.78 -4.45
N TYR A 232 22.60 -11.60 -3.80
CA TYR A 232 21.20 -11.78 -4.14
C TYR A 232 20.31 -11.27 -3.02
N MET A 233 19.52 -10.24 -3.29
CA MET A 233 18.61 -9.61 -2.33
C MET A 233 17.22 -10.23 -2.47
N VAL A 234 16.53 -10.42 -1.35
CA VAL A 234 15.14 -10.86 -1.29
C VAL A 234 14.37 -9.96 -0.32
N VAL A 235 13.41 -9.20 -0.82
CA VAL A 235 12.55 -8.31 0.00
C VAL A 235 11.06 -8.63 -0.11
N ALA A 236 10.66 -9.39 -1.15
CA ALA A 236 9.35 -10.01 -1.29
C ALA A 236 9.45 -11.18 -2.28
N ASP A 237 8.42 -12.03 -2.35
CA ASP A 237 8.40 -13.18 -3.28
C ASP A 237 8.65 -12.77 -4.75
N GLU A 238 8.05 -11.66 -5.19
CA GLU A 238 8.21 -11.12 -6.54
C GLU A 238 9.35 -10.08 -6.64
N ARG A 239 9.92 -9.64 -5.51
CA ARG A 239 10.99 -8.63 -5.47
C ARG A 239 12.27 -9.21 -4.88
N GLN A 240 12.97 -9.93 -5.74
CA GLN A 240 14.25 -10.55 -5.46
C GLN A 240 15.13 -10.56 -6.72
N ARG A 241 16.43 -10.32 -6.57
CA ARG A 241 17.38 -10.26 -7.70
C ARG A 241 18.84 -10.27 -7.24
N PHE A 242 19.74 -10.54 -8.18
CA PHE A 242 21.11 -10.07 -8.06
C PHE A 242 21.14 -8.54 -8.06
N MET A 243 21.91 -7.98 -7.15
CA MET A 243 21.99 -6.54 -6.93
C MET A 243 23.27 -5.94 -7.51
N PRO A 244 23.19 -4.73 -8.11
CA PRO A 244 24.37 -3.95 -8.44
C PRO A 244 25.23 -3.71 -7.21
N LEU A 245 26.54 -3.63 -7.40
CA LEU A 245 27.48 -3.36 -6.32
C LEU A 245 27.52 -1.86 -6.00
N PRO A 246 27.89 -1.49 -4.76
CA PRO A 246 28.15 -0.09 -4.41
C PRO A 246 29.20 0.56 -5.33
N ASP A 247 30.14 -0.22 -5.87
CA ASP A 247 31.19 0.27 -6.77
C ASP A 247 30.68 0.58 -8.18
N ASP A 248 29.57 -0.04 -8.62
CA ASP A 248 28.95 0.21 -9.94
C ASP A 248 28.35 1.59 -10.04
N ARG A 249 28.02 2.20 -8.90
CA ARG A 249 27.43 3.54 -8.83
C ARG A 249 28.45 4.67 -8.87
N LYS A 250 29.73 4.37 -8.66
CA LYS A 250 30.80 5.38 -8.63
C LYS A 250 31.20 5.76 -10.05
N PRO A 251 31.50 7.03 -10.35
CA PRO A 251 32.10 7.41 -11.63
C PRO A 251 33.43 6.65 -11.88
N PRO A 252 33.73 6.23 -13.12
CA PRO A 252 32.96 6.44 -14.35
C PRO A 252 31.85 5.39 -14.60
N ARG A 253 31.66 4.41 -13.71
CA ARG A 253 30.71 3.30 -13.89
C ARG A 253 29.26 3.73 -13.76
N GLY A 254 29.00 4.66 -12.84
CA GLY A 254 27.68 5.19 -12.57
C GLY A 254 27.63 6.71 -12.71
N VAL A 255 26.45 7.22 -13.07
CA VAL A 255 26.14 8.65 -13.17
C VAL A 255 24.88 8.94 -12.36
N ALA A 256 25.01 9.78 -11.33
CA ALA A 256 23.85 10.26 -10.58
C ALA A 256 22.93 11.08 -11.49
N LEU A 257 21.62 10.85 -11.35
CA LEU A 257 20.57 11.57 -12.07
C LEU A 257 20.10 12.80 -11.25
N GLU A 258 18.96 13.38 -11.61
CA GLU A 258 18.43 14.57 -10.93
C GLU A 258 18.21 14.35 -9.43
N TYR A 259 17.72 13.16 -9.06
CA TYR A 259 17.73 12.70 -7.68
C TYR A 259 19.07 12.01 -7.39
N PRO A 260 19.83 12.47 -6.38
CA PRO A 260 21.17 11.92 -6.12
C PRO A 260 21.14 10.46 -5.68
N GLU A 261 20.00 9.97 -5.17
CA GLU A 261 19.79 8.55 -4.87
C GLU A 261 19.66 7.67 -6.10
N ALA A 262 19.22 8.22 -7.24
CA ALA A 262 19.05 7.49 -8.49
C ALA A 262 20.33 7.57 -9.33
N VAL A 263 20.93 6.41 -9.62
CA VAL A 263 22.18 6.32 -10.37
C VAL A 263 21.98 5.44 -11.60
N LEU A 264 22.26 5.99 -12.78
CA LEU A 264 22.32 5.24 -14.02
C LEU A 264 23.63 4.46 -14.09
N LEU A 265 23.53 3.15 -14.32
CA LEU A 265 24.67 2.24 -14.44
C LEU A 265 25.15 2.21 -15.90
N VAL A 266 26.24 2.92 -16.19
CA VAL A 266 26.80 3.11 -17.54
C VAL A 266 27.78 1.99 -17.91
N ASP A 267 28.65 1.63 -16.99
CA ASP A 267 29.68 0.58 -17.15
C ASP A 267 29.86 -0.22 -15.85
N PRO A 268 28.81 -0.91 -15.37
CA PRO A 268 28.87 -1.71 -14.15
C PRO A 268 29.85 -2.88 -14.31
N ILE A 269 30.38 -3.38 -13.18
CA ILE A 269 31.20 -4.57 -13.07
C ILE A 269 30.44 -5.78 -13.62
N GLU A 270 29.16 -5.90 -13.28
CA GLU A 270 28.25 -6.91 -13.84
C GLU A 270 27.52 -6.35 -15.07
N PRO A 271 27.86 -6.78 -16.30
CA PRO A 271 27.37 -6.16 -17.53
C PRO A 271 25.85 -6.24 -17.70
N GLU A 272 25.19 -7.18 -17.02
CA GLU A 272 23.74 -7.36 -17.06
C GLU A 272 22.97 -6.16 -16.48
N PHE A 273 23.56 -5.36 -15.59
CA PHE A 273 22.91 -4.17 -15.03
C PHE A 273 23.12 -2.91 -15.86
N LYS A 274 23.85 -3.00 -16.99
CA LYS A 274 24.11 -1.86 -17.84
C LYS A 274 22.81 -1.25 -18.37
N GLY A 275 22.69 0.06 -18.22
CA GLY A 275 21.51 0.84 -18.60
C GLY A 275 20.41 0.89 -17.53
N GLU A 276 20.56 0.19 -16.40
CA GLU A 276 19.59 0.26 -15.31
C GLU A 276 19.80 1.48 -14.42
N VAL A 277 18.71 1.97 -13.82
CA VAL A 277 18.75 2.92 -12.71
C VAL A 277 18.61 2.16 -11.40
N ASP A 278 19.62 2.30 -10.54
CA ASP A 278 19.62 1.77 -9.18
C ASP A 278 19.30 2.89 -8.18
N ASP A 279 18.32 2.63 -7.32
CA ASP A 279 17.87 3.54 -6.26
C ASP A 279 17.38 2.73 -5.06
N LYS A 280 17.87 3.07 -3.86
CA LYS A 280 17.48 2.40 -2.61
C LYS A 280 15.96 2.34 -2.40
N TYR A 281 15.20 3.34 -2.86
CA TYR A 281 13.75 3.39 -2.63
C TYR A 281 12.97 2.34 -3.44
N GLN A 282 13.60 1.71 -4.44
CA GLN A 282 13.05 0.55 -5.15
C GLN A 282 12.87 -0.67 -4.23
N TYR A 283 13.61 -0.71 -3.13
CA TYR A 283 13.62 -1.79 -2.14
C TYR A 283 12.81 -1.44 -0.89
N GLY A 284 11.86 -0.49 -1.00
CA GLY A 284 10.92 -0.18 0.07
C GLY A 284 9.74 -1.15 0.11
N CYS A 285 9.26 -1.52 1.30
CA CYS A 285 8.08 -2.36 1.50
C CYS A 285 7.09 -1.68 2.45
N GLU A 286 5.81 -2.00 2.37
CA GLU A 286 4.85 -1.61 3.39
C GLU A 286 5.18 -2.35 4.69
N SER A 287 4.91 -1.73 5.84
CA SER A 287 5.28 -2.30 7.15
C SER A 287 4.64 -3.67 7.37
N LYS A 288 3.37 -3.84 6.96
CA LYS A 288 2.66 -5.14 7.03
C LYS A 288 3.33 -6.26 6.23
N ASP A 289 4.17 -5.94 5.25
CA ASP A 289 4.83 -6.90 4.35
C ASP A 289 6.31 -7.12 4.70
N THR A 290 6.82 -6.48 5.76
CA THR A 290 8.26 -6.54 6.14
C THR A 290 8.59 -7.67 7.14
N ARG A 291 7.80 -8.74 7.13
CA ARG A 291 7.93 -9.88 8.07
C ARG A 291 9.31 -10.51 8.00
N VAL A 292 9.84 -10.71 6.80
CA VAL A 292 11.19 -11.21 6.58
C VAL A 292 11.77 -10.63 5.29
N HIS A 293 13.03 -10.23 5.33
CA HIS A 293 13.80 -9.78 4.19
C HIS A 293 15.29 -9.99 4.44
N GLY A 294 16.09 -10.10 3.40
CA GLY A 294 17.49 -10.43 3.58
C GLY A 294 18.27 -10.64 2.31
N TRP A 295 19.38 -11.35 2.47
CA TRP A 295 20.37 -11.57 1.44
C TRP A 295 20.82 -13.02 1.41
N ILE A 296 21.04 -13.52 0.20
CA ILE A 296 21.55 -14.85 -0.09
C ILE A 296 22.98 -14.74 -0.63
N SER A 297 23.86 -15.57 -0.07
CA SER A 297 25.10 -16.00 -0.70
C SER A 297 24.87 -17.36 -1.35
N ASN A 298 25.41 -17.56 -2.54
CA ASN A 298 25.32 -18.84 -3.25
C ASN A 298 26.53 -19.75 -2.95
N ASP A 299 27.63 -19.18 -2.45
CA ASP A 299 28.88 -19.92 -2.22
C ASP A 299 29.59 -19.48 -0.91
N PRO A 300 29.41 -20.24 0.19
CA PRO A 300 28.44 -21.34 0.33
C PRO A 300 26.99 -20.81 0.40
N PRO A 301 25.96 -21.66 0.15
CA PRO A 301 24.56 -21.26 0.20
C PRO A 301 24.12 -20.91 1.62
N ILE A 302 24.12 -19.61 1.93
CA ILE A 302 23.80 -19.04 3.25
C ILE A 302 22.87 -17.85 3.08
N GLY A 303 21.84 -17.78 3.93
CA GLY A 303 20.94 -16.64 4.03
C GLY A 303 21.17 -15.86 5.32
N ILE A 304 21.13 -14.53 5.24
CA ILE A 304 21.04 -13.64 6.41
C ILE A 304 19.76 -12.81 6.31
N TRP A 305 18.91 -12.91 7.33
CA TRP A 305 17.53 -12.44 7.31
C TRP A 305 17.27 -11.54 8.51
N GLN A 306 16.52 -10.46 8.27
CA GLN A 306 15.89 -9.70 9.34
C GLN A 306 14.44 -10.12 9.42
N ILE A 307 14.02 -10.57 10.59
CA ILE A 307 12.68 -11.08 10.84
C ILE A 307 12.02 -10.21 11.89
N THR A 308 10.88 -9.64 11.52
CA THR A 308 10.04 -8.82 12.39
C THR A 308 8.81 -9.63 12.78
N ALA A 309 8.68 -9.93 14.08
CA ALA A 309 7.55 -10.69 14.63
C ALA A 309 6.39 -9.80 15.10
N SER A 310 6.63 -8.50 15.28
CA SER A 310 5.58 -7.54 15.61
C SER A 310 5.89 -6.17 15.01
N GLU A 311 4.84 -5.43 14.68
CA GLU A 311 4.92 -4.09 14.12
C GLU A 311 4.55 -3.00 15.15
N GLU A 312 4.24 -3.38 16.41
CA GLU A 312 3.76 -2.48 17.47
C GLU A 312 4.72 -1.32 17.79
N TYR A 313 6.00 -1.55 17.59
CA TYR A 313 7.05 -0.59 17.90
C TYR A 313 7.30 0.37 16.74
N ARG A 314 6.68 0.15 15.57
CA ARG A 314 6.82 1.00 14.40
C ARG A 314 5.82 2.15 14.38
N SER A 315 6.10 3.15 13.54
CA SER A 315 5.24 4.32 13.36
C SER A 315 4.63 4.38 11.97
N GLY A 316 3.41 4.90 11.85
CA GLY A 316 2.76 5.21 10.57
C GLY A 316 1.75 4.17 10.07
N GLY A 317 1.51 3.09 10.82
CA GLY A 317 0.52 2.07 10.47
C GLY A 317 0.98 1.06 9.41
N PRO A 318 0.12 0.09 9.02
CA PRO A 318 0.52 -1.05 8.20
C PRO A 318 0.93 -0.68 6.77
N LEU A 319 0.31 0.35 6.20
CA LEU A 319 0.61 0.85 4.85
C LEU A 319 1.81 1.81 4.82
N LYS A 320 2.51 2.02 5.95
CA LYS A 320 3.71 2.86 5.95
C LYS A 320 4.82 2.16 5.18
N GLN A 321 5.27 2.79 4.10
CA GLN A 321 6.44 2.34 3.36
C GLN A 321 7.74 2.62 4.15
N VAL A 322 8.61 1.61 4.21
CA VAL A 322 9.91 1.63 4.86
C VAL A 322 10.96 0.93 4.00
N LEU A 323 12.23 1.30 4.14
CA LEU A 323 13.32 0.61 3.44
C LEU A 323 13.63 -0.71 4.15
N THR A 324 13.68 -1.80 3.40
CA THR A 324 14.16 -3.12 3.88
C THR A 324 15.59 -3.38 3.45
N SER A 325 16.03 -2.74 2.37
CA SER A 325 17.38 -2.84 1.84
C SER A 325 17.94 -1.47 1.46
N HIS A 326 19.22 -1.43 1.11
CA HIS A 326 19.88 -0.27 0.52
C HIS A 326 20.63 -0.69 -0.75
N VAL A 327 21.35 0.24 -1.34
CA VAL A 327 22.34 0.00 -2.40
C VAL A 327 23.41 -1.00 -1.91
N GLY A 328 23.58 -2.09 -2.66
CA GLY A 328 24.47 -3.19 -2.28
C GLY A 328 23.97 -3.98 -1.06
N PRO A 329 24.74 -4.95 -0.56
CA PRO A 329 24.35 -5.80 0.57
C PRO A 329 24.22 -4.98 1.85
N THR A 330 23.01 -4.51 2.11
CA THR A 330 22.65 -3.78 3.33
C THR A 330 21.22 -4.13 3.64
N SER A 331 21.01 -4.79 4.76
CA SER A 331 19.69 -5.11 5.27
C SER A 331 19.31 -4.09 6.34
N LEU A 332 18.10 -3.55 6.27
CA LEU A 332 17.62 -2.48 7.14
C LEU A 332 16.32 -2.90 7.82
N THR A 333 16.19 -2.67 9.12
CA THR A 333 14.88 -2.62 9.79
C THR A 333 14.67 -1.21 10.29
N VAL A 334 13.74 -0.52 9.65
CA VAL A 334 13.40 0.87 9.95
C VAL A 334 12.18 0.90 10.85
N PHE A 335 12.36 1.36 12.09
CA PHE A 335 11.28 1.42 13.08
C PHE A 335 10.46 2.70 12.95
N HIS A 336 11.12 3.79 12.56
CA HIS A 336 10.49 5.09 12.38
C HIS A 336 11.19 5.82 11.24
N SER A 337 10.42 6.51 10.40
CA SER A 337 10.98 7.33 9.32
C SER A 337 9.99 8.34 8.75
N ALA A 338 10.47 9.55 8.50
CA ALA A 338 9.80 10.57 7.71
C ALA A 338 9.68 10.22 6.21
N HIS A 339 10.24 9.09 5.75
CA HIS A 339 10.13 8.69 4.35
C HIS A 339 8.68 8.51 3.91
N TYR A 340 8.31 9.00 2.71
CA TYR A 340 6.95 8.92 2.12
C TYR A 340 5.86 9.74 2.82
N ALA A 341 6.22 10.51 3.86
CA ALA A 341 5.26 11.33 4.61
C ALA A 341 5.82 12.70 5.05
N GLY A 342 7.12 12.92 4.93
CA GLY A 342 7.75 14.18 5.27
C GLY A 342 7.59 14.56 6.74
N ALA A 343 7.51 15.87 7.00
CA ALA A 343 7.57 16.44 8.34
C ALA A 343 6.42 16.03 9.28
N ALA A 344 5.28 15.56 8.76
CA ALA A 344 4.17 15.12 9.58
C ALA A 344 4.48 13.82 10.34
N MET A 345 5.45 13.04 9.84
CA MET A 345 5.92 11.84 10.52
C MET A 345 7.09 12.08 11.47
N VAL A 346 7.64 13.28 11.58
CA VAL A 346 8.76 13.55 12.49
C VAL A 346 8.29 13.54 13.94
N ILE A 347 8.91 12.73 14.80
CA ILE A 347 8.63 12.74 16.24
C ILE A 347 9.29 13.97 16.84
N ARG A 348 8.55 14.74 17.65
CA ARG A 348 9.03 15.99 18.25
C ARG A 348 8.88 15.90 19.76
N PHE A 349 9.95 16.19 20.47
CA PHE A 349 9.98 16.20 21.93
C PHE A 349 10.20 17.61 22.45
N GLY A 350 9.36 18.04 23.39
CA GLY A 350 9.51 19.31 24.09
C GLY A 350 10.56 19.26 25.21
N SER A 351 11.04 20.44 25.65
CA SER A 351 12.08 20.59 26.70
C SER A 351 11.62 20.27 28.13
N ASN A 352 10.50 19.54 28.27
CA ASN A 352 9.87 19.14 29.53
C ASN A 352 9.02 17.86 29.35
N GLU A 353 9.29 17.08 28.30
CA GLU A 353 8.49 15.93 27.91
C GLU A 353 9.24 14.64 28.22
N ALA A 354 8.84 13.92 29.28
CA ALA A 354 9.41 12.59 29.52
C ALA A 354 8.83 11.60 28.52
N TRP A 355 9.68 10.81 27.88
CA TRP A 355 9.26 9.79 26.93
C TRP A 355 10.14 8.56 27.02
N LYS A 356 9.53 7.38 26.85
CA LYS A 356 10.25 6.11 26.83
C LYS A 356 9.59 5.17 25.85
N LYS A 357 10.38 4.51 25.01
CA LYS A 357 9.88 3.52 24.04
C LYS A 357 10.88 2.40 23.82
N VAL A 358 10.35 1.21 23.56
CA VAL A 358 11.11 0.05 23.10
C VAL A 358 10.94 -0.08 21.58
N TYR A 359 12.05 -0.28 20.87
CA TYR A 359 12.09 -0.61 19.45
C TYR A 359 12.61 -2.03 19.25
N GLY A 360 11.88 -2.86 18.50
CA GLY A 360 12.16 -4.29 18.38
C GLY A 360 11.37 -5.14 19.40
N PRO A 361 11.67 -6.44 19.51
CA PRO A 361 12.86 -7.10 18.96
C PRO A 361 12.77 -7.45 17.47
N VAL A 362 13.92 -7.34 16.81
CA VAL A 362 14.14 -7.88 15.46
C VAL A 362 15.05 -9.10 15.59
N PHE A 363 14.71 -10.19 14.90
CA PHE A 363 15.50 -11.40 14.88
C PHE A 363 16.41 -11.41 13.64
N ILE A 364 17.72 -11.47 13.86
CA ILE A 364 18.72 -11.66 12.82
C ILE A 364 18.91 -13.15 12.68
N HIS A 365 18.23 -13.74 11.71
CA HIS A 365 18.25 -15.17 11.44
C HIS A 365 19.28 -15.50 10.37
N ILE A 366 20.02 -16.60 10.58
CA ILE A 366 20.97 -17.13 9.61
C ILE A 366 20.59 -18.58 9.34
N ASN A 367 20.58 -18.98 8.07
CA ASN A 367 20.40 -20.37 7.67
C ASN A 367 21.36 -20.73 6.53
N SER A 368 21.49 -22.03 6.27
CA SER A 368 22.29 -22.57 5.17
C SER A 368 21.60 -23.77 4.56
N LEU A 369 21.98 -24.08 3.33
CA LEU A 369 21.62 -25.33 2.67
C LEU A 369 22.88 -26.16 2.36
N PRO A 370 22.74 -27.45 2.02
CA PRO A 370 23.78 -28.18 1.32
C PRO A 370 24.09 -27.56 -0.06
N GLU A 371 25.34 -27.65 -0.54
CA GLU A 371 25.86 -27.00 -1.78
C GLU A 371 25.09 -27.32 -3.07
N LYS A 372 24.21 -28.33 -3.09
CA LYS A 372 23.48 -28.79 -4.28
C LYS A 372 22.00 -28.43 -4.28
N GLU A 373 21.53 -27.72 -3.28
CA GLU A 373 20.14 -27.27 -3.21
C GLU A 373 19.97 -25.88 -3.83
N ASP A 374 18.75 -25.59 -4.29
CA ASP A 374 18.38 -24.26 -4.77
C ASP A 374 18.50 -23.23 -3.62
N PRO A 375 19.39 -22.23 -3.72
CA PRO A 375 19.55 -21.20 -2.69
C PRO A 375 18.25 -20.45 -2.37
N LEU A 376 17.26 -20.40 -3.27
CA LEU A 376 15.95 -19.78 -2.99
C LEU A 376 15.16 -20.51 -1.89
N ARG A 377 15.51 -21.75 -1.55
CA ARG A 377 14.92 -22.43 -0.38
C ARG A 377 15.32 -21.77 0.95
N LEU A 378 16.45 -21.06 1.00
CA LEU A 378 16.85 -20.28 2.19
C LEU A 378 15.78 -19.25 2.55
N TRP A 379 15.18 -18.60 1.54
CA TRP A 379 14.09 -17.66 1.71
C TRP A 379 12.82 -18.34 2.24
N GLN A 380 12.44 -19.50 1.68
CA GLN A 380 11.26 -20.23 2.15
C GLN A 380 11.42 -20.66 3.61
N ASN A 381 12.59 -21.18 3.99
CA ASN A 381 12.86 -21.54 5.39
C ASN A 381 12.89 -20.33 6.33
N ALA A 382 13.35 -19.16 5.86
CA ALA A 382 13.32 -17.95 6.66
C ALA A 382 11.89 -17.45 6.91
N LYS A 383 10.98 -17.58 5.92
CA LYS A 383 9.55 -17.24 6.10
C LYS A 383 8.87 -18.05 7.20
N GLU A 384 9.30 -19.29 7.42
CA GLU A 384 8.78 -20.18 8.48
C GLU A 384 9.12 -19.69 9.89
N GLN A 385 10.06 -18.74 10.05
CA GLN A 385 10.51 -18.25 11.36
C GLN A 385 9.75 -17.02 11.90
N GLY A 386 8.94 -16.34 11.07
CA GLY A 386 8.22 -15.13 11.51
C GLY A 386 6.86 -15.43 12.16
N TYR A 387 6.28 -14.46 12.86
CA TYR A 387 4.91 -14.54 13.42
C TYR A 387 4.13 -13.29 13.02
N GLN A 388 3.02 -13.44 12.31
CA GLN A 388 2.08 -12.36 12.00
C GLN A 388 0.72 -13.01 11.73
N PHE A 389 -0.34 -12.48 12.37
CA PHE A 389 -1.70 -13.01 12.24
C PHE A 389 -2.56 -12.00 11.51
N TRP A 390 -3.00 -12.38 10.32
CA TRP A 390 -4.01 -11.67 9.56
C TRP A 390 -4.90 -12.72 8.89
N SER A 391 -6.12 -12.33 8.59
CA SER A 391 -7.05 -13.19 7.89
C SER A 391 -7.90 -12.35 6.96
N ARG A 392 -8.21 -12.92 5.79
CA ARG A 392 -9.17 -12.35 4.86
C ARG A 392 -10.53 -12.92 5.23
N ALA A 393 -11.51 -12.05 5.42
CA ALA A 393 -12.87 -12.51 5.65
C ALA A 393 -13.40 -13.23 4.40
N ASP A 394 -14.24 -14.24 4.63
CA ASP A 394 -14.93 -14.96 3.57
C ASP A 394 -16.04 -14.11 2.92
N GLU A 395 -16.77 -14.71 1.98
CA GLU A 395 -17.88 -14.06 1.27
C GLU A 395 -19.05 -13.64 2.17
N ASN A 396 -19.13 -14.19 3.38
CA ASN A 396 -20.14 -13.85 4.39
C ASN A 396 -19.60 -12.86 5.44
N GLY A 397 -18.34 -12.43 5.33
CA GLY A 397 -17.69 -11.54 6.28
C GLY A 397 -17.12 -12.25 7.52
N HIS A 398 -17.11 -13.59 7.56
CA HIS A 398 -16.50 -14.32 8.66
C HIS A 398 -14.98 -14.39 8.50
N PHE A 399 -14.24 -14.25 9.59
CA PHE A 399 -12.80 -14.40 9.62
C PHE A 399 -12.37 -15.18 10.86
N THR A 400 -11.21 -15.82 10.77
CA THR A 400 -10.60 -16.55 11.89
C THR A 400 -9.10 -16.31 11.87
N LEU A 401 -8.54 -15.98 13.04
CA LEU A 401 -7.11 -15.84 13.27
C LEU A 401 -6.68 -17.01 14.16
N GLU A 402 -6.02 -18.00 13.59
CA GLU A 402 -5.58 -19.19 14.31
C GLU A 402 -4.16 -19.02 14.88
N ASN A 403 -3.87 -19.75 15.96
CA ASN A 403 -2.55 -19.84 16.58
C ASN A 403 -1.96 -18.48 17.01
N VAL A 404 -2.81 -17.50 17.33
CA VAL A 404 -2.41 -16.19 17.83
C VAL A 404 -1.72 -16.35 19.18
N LEU A 405 -0.51 -15.79 19.31
CA LEU A 405 0.24 -15.80 20.57
C LEU A 405 -0.52 -15.04 21.67
N SER A 406 -0.21 -15.32 22.94
CA SER A 406 -0.82 -14.61 24.06
C SER A 406 -0.36 -13.15 24.14
N GLY A 407 -1.28 -12.20 24.32
CA GLY A 407 -0.99 -10.76 24.33
C GLY A 407 -2.24 -9.87 24.26
N ASN A 408 -2.05 -8.55 24.30
CA ASN A 408 -3.12 -7.55 24.15
C ASN A 408 -3.07 -6.91 22.76
N TYR A 409 -4.13 -7.13 22.00
CA TYR A 409 -4.14 -6.93 20.56
C TYR A 409 -5.16 -5.86 20.16
N SER A 410 -4.77 -4.88 19.34
CA SER A 410 -5.76 -4.02 18.65
C SER A 410 -6.23 -4.73 17.38
N LEU A 411 -7.55 -4.86 17.21
CA LEU A 411 -8.16 -5.37 15.98
C LEU A 411 -8.52 -4.20 15.07
N ASN A 412 -8.00 -4.22 13.86
CA ASN A 412 -8.32 -3.26 12.82
C ASN A 412 -8.78 -4.01 11.58
N GLY A 413 -9.60 -3.36 10.76
CA GLY A 413 -9.95 -3.87 9.46
C GLY A 413 -10.16 -2.80 8.41
N TRP A 414 -10.14 -3.19 7.14
CA TRP A 414 -10.57 -2.34 6.04
C TRP A 414 -11.37 -3.17 5.04
N VAL A 415 -12.38 -2.54 4.42
CA VAL A 415 -13.16 -3.17 3.35
C VAL A 415 -12.62 -2.64 2.03
N TYR A 416 -12.20 -3.55 1.15
CA TYR A 416 -11.88 -3.21 -0.24
C TYR A 416 -13.06 -2.47 -0.91
N ASN A 417 -12.79 -1.36 -1.60
CA ASN A 417 -13.76 -0.43 -2.21
C ASN A 417 -14.57 0.48 -1.26
N PHE A 418 -14.21 0.60 0.02
CA PHE A 418 -14.86 1.55 0.91
C PHE A 418 -13.89 2.56 1.51
N ILE A 419 -14.39 3.79 1.66
CA ILE A 419 -13.66 4.89 2.30
C ILE A 419 -13.75 4.71 3.82
N SER A 420 -12.60 4.66 4.49
CA SER A 420 -12.35 4.53 5.94
C SER A 420 -11.82 3.16 6.38
N GLU A 421 -11.15 3.13 7.53
CA GLU A 421 -10.77 1.92 8.24
C GLU A 421 -11.77 1.67 9.37
N TYR A 422 -11.96 0.39 9.69
CA TYR A 422 -12.57 -0.07 10.92
C TYR A 422 -11.48 -0.19 11.98
N GLN A 423 -11.68 0.41 13.15
CA GLN A 423 -10.86 0.17 14.32
C GLN A 423 -11.79 -0.34 15.42
N TYR A 424 -11.43 -1.47 16.03
CA TYR A 424 -12.13 -1.97 17.20
C TYR A 424 -11.79 -1.09 18.41
N ASP A 425 -12.83 -0.66 19.13
CA ASP A 425 -12.69 0.33 20.20
C ASP A 425 -11.92 -0.18 21.43
N ALA A 426 -11.74 -1.50 21.56
CA ALA A 426 -11.10 -2.16 22.70
C ALA A 426 -9.91 -3.02 22.28
N PHE A 427 -9.02 -3.31 23.24
CA PHE A 427 -7.99 -4.34 23.06
C PHE A 427 -8.60 -5.74 23.26
N ILE A 428 -8.14 -6.71 22.46
CA ILE A 428 -8.42 -8.14 22.60
C ILE A 428 -7.29 -8.78 23.39
N THR A 429 -7.58 -9.34 24.56
CA THR A 429 -6.60 -10.07 25.37
C THR A 429 -6.62 -11.55 25.00
N VAL A 430 -5.61 -12.03 24.27
CA VAL A 430 -5.42 -13.44 23.92
C VAL A 430 -4.61 -14.14 25.02
N THR A 431 -5.08 -15.30 25.48
CA THR A 431 -4.38 -16.16 26.45
C THR A 431 -4.14 -17.55 25.88
N PRO A 432 -3.13 -18.32 26.33
CA PRO A 432 -2.88 -19.65 25.77
C PRO A 432 -4.12 -20.56 25.83
N GLY A 433 -4.51 -21.13 24.68
CA GLY A 433 -5.68 -22.00 24.56
C GLY A 433 -7.04 -21.29 24.56
N SER A 434 -7.09 -19.95 24.55
CA SER A 434 -8.36 -19.21 24.43
C SER A 434 -8.90 -19.24 23.01
N ASP A 435 -10.22 -19.39 22.91
CA ASP A 435 -11.01 -19.10 21.72
C ASP A 435 -11.82 -17.82 22.01
N ILE A 436 -11.63 -16.78 21.20
CA ILE A 436 -12.18 -15.44 21.47
C ILE A 436 -13.06 -15.04 20.28
N ASP A 437 -14.36 -15.00 20.54
CA ASP A 437 -15.36 -14.44 19.62
C ASP A 437 -15.49 -12.92 19.88
N VAL A 438 -15.20 -12.13 18.84
CA VAL A 438 -15.30 -10.66 18.87
C VAL A 438 -16.70 -10.16 18.49
N GLY A 439 -17.62 -11.08 18.17
CA GLY A 439 -18.98 -10.77 17.76
C GLY A 439 -19.07 -10.13 16.37
N GLU A 440 -20.24 -9.59 16.06
CA GLU A 440 -20.51 -8.93 14.79
C GLU A 440 -19.89 -7.52 14.77
N LEU A 441 -18.98 -7.30 13.81
CA LEU A 441 -18.32 -6.01 13.61
C LEU A 441 -18.97 -5.29 12.42
N VAL A 442 -19.77 -4.27 12.71
CA VAL A 442 -20.46 -3.49 11.67
C VAL A 442 -19.60 -2.31 11.24
N PHE A 443 -19.24 -2.27 9.96
CA PHE A 443 -18.62 -1.10 9.33
C PHE A 443 -19.64 -0.40 8.42
N GLU A 444 -20.16 0.74 8.87
CA GLU A 444 -21.01 1.61 8.06
C GLU A 444 -20.16 2.66 7.32
N PRO A 445 -19.93 2.51 6.01
CA PRO A 445 -19.14 3.47 5.26
C PRO A 445 -19.90 4.81 5.15
N PRO A 446 -19.26 5.96 5.41
CA PRO A 446 -19.94 7.24 5.35
C PRO A 446 -20.39 7.54 3.91
N ARG A 447 -21.70 7.49 3.62
CA ARG A 447 -22.29 7.87 2.33
C ARG A 447 -23.31 8.99 2.54
N ASP A 448 -23.15 10.09 1.81
CA ASP A 448 -24.07 11.24 1.87
C ASP A 448 -25.24 11.13 0.87
N GLY A 449 -25.19 10.15 -0.03
CA GLY A 449 -26.20 9.92 -1.07
C GLY A 449 -25.75 8.85 -2.08
N PRO A 450 -26.58 8.59 -3.11
CA PRO A 450 -26.24 7.69 -4.20
C PRO A 450 -24.97 8.15 -4.96
N THR A 451 -24.07 7.22 -5.25
CA THR A 451 -22.90 7.49 -6.09
C THR A 451 -23.34 7.70 -7.53
N LEU A 452 -22.96 8.84 -8.13
CA LEU A 452 -23.20 9.10 -9.56
C LEU A 452 -22.17 8.38 -10.44
N TRP A 453 -20.91 8.46 -10.05
CA TRP A 453 -19.77 7.80 -10.69
C TRP A 453 -18.61 7.73 -9.70
N GLU A 454 -17.66 6.85 -9.98
CA GLU A 454 -16.43 6.65 -9.21
C GLU A 454 -15.28 6.38 -10.18
N ILE A 455 -14.09 6.93 -9.90
CA ILE A 455 -12.87 6.73 -10.69
C ILE A 455 -11.82 6.16 -9.75
N GLY A 456 -11.33 4.96 -10.04
CA GLY A 456 -10.38 4.25 -9.18
C GLY A 456 -11.03 3.53 -8.01
N ILE A 457 -10.20 3.13 -7.05
CA ILE A 457 -10.56 2.36 -5.87
C ILE A 457 -10.08 3.14 -4.63
N PRO A 458 -10.94 3.39 -3.63
CA PRO A 458 -10.57 4.14 -2.43
C PRO A 458 -9.71 3.33 -1.43
N ASP A 459 -8.66 2.64 -1.90
CA ASP A 459 -7.74 1.84 -1.07
C ASP A 459 -6.51 2.63 -0.56
N ARG A 460 -6.51 3.95 -0.76
CA ARG A 460 -5.44 4.89 -0.40
C ARG A 460 -4.15 4.73 -1.20
N THR A 461 -4.18 3.96 -2.29
CA THR A 461 -3.07 3.82 -3.24
C THR A 461 -3.42 4.42 -4.61
N ALA A 462 -2.47 4.35 -5.54
CA ALA A 462 -2.70 4.65 -6.95
C ALA A 462 -2.39 3.42 -7.83
N ALA A 463 -2.45 2.22 -7.25
CA ALA A 463 -1.97 0.97 -7.85
C ALA A 463 -2.81 0.53 -9.06
N GLU A 464 -4.08 0.91 -9.06
CA GLU A 464 -5.07 0.56 -10.05
C GLU A 464 -5.06 1.46 -11.29
N PHE A 465 -4.43 2.64 -11.19
CA PHE A 465 -4.39 3.62 -12.26
C PHE A 465 -3.33 3.31 -13.33
N TYR A 466 -3.40 4.03 -14.45
CA TYR A 466 -2.49 3.85 -15.56
C TYR A 466 -1.07 4.31 -15.22
N VAL A 467 -0.18 3.34 -15.04
CA VAL A 467 1.27 3.53 -14.97
C VAL A 467 1.86 3.25 -16.36
N PRO A 468 2.53 4.23 -17.01
CA PRO A 468 3.06 4.08 -18.35
C PRO A 468 4.29 3.17 -18.39
N ASP A 469 4.69 2.76 -19.60
CA ASP A 469 5.98 2.10 -19.78
C ASP A 469 7.14 3.08 -19.51
N PRO A 470 8.24 2.61 -18.91
CA PRO A 470 9.39 3.46 -18.60
C PRO A 470 10.12 3.91 -19.86
N SER A 471 10.87 5.01 -19.76
CA SER A 471 11.80 5.41 -20.81
C SER A 471 12.85 4.30 -21.03
N PRO A 472 13.14 3.89 -22.28
CA PRO A 472 14.18 2.92 -22.58
C PRO A 472 15.56 3.28 -22.04
N LYS A 473 15.80 4.56 -21.74
CA LYS A 473 17.05 5.08 -21.16
C LYS A 473 17.25 4.72 -19.69
N PHE A 474 16.17 4.43 -18.96
CA PHE A 474 16.16 4.31 -17.51
C PHE A 474 15.48 3.02 -17.00
N ILE A 475 15.39 1.99 -17.86
CA ILE A 475 14.73 0.73 -17.51
C ILE A 475 15.47 0.05 -16.37
N ASN A 476 14.77 -0.24 -15.28
CA ASN A 476 15.17 -1.26 -14.32
C ASN A 476 14.44 -2.58 -14.67
N LYS A 477 15.20 -3.64 -14.96
CA LYS A 477 14.62 -4.90 -15.48
C LYS A 477 13.78 -5.66 -14.44
N LEU A 478 14.00 -5.40 -13.15
CA LEU A 478 13.20 -6.01 -12.07
C LEU A 478 11.71 -5.66 -12.19
N PHE A 479 11.40 -4.48 -12.70
CA PHE A 479 10.02 -3.95 -12.71
C PHE A 479 9.36 -3.99 -14.09
N VAL A 480 9.92 -4.72 -15.05
CA VAL A 480 9.29 -4.96 -16.36
C VAL A 480 8.25 -6.06 -16.21
N ASN A 481 7.02 -5.83 -16.70
CA ASN A 481 5.88 -6.76 -16.54
C ASN A 481 5.59 -7.16 -15.08
N HIS A 482 5.84 -6.25 -14.14
CA HIS A 482 5.73 -6.48 -12.70
C HIS A 482 4.58 -5.64 -12.11
N SER A 483 3.94 -6.10 -11.02
CA SER A 483 2.89 -5.34 -10.30
C SER A 483 3.40 -3.98 -9.81
N ASP A 484 4.59 -3.96 -9.23
CA ASP A 484 5.35 -2.75 -8.86
C ASP A 484 6.02 -1.99 -10.03
N LYS A 485 5.48 -2.03 -11.27
CA LYS A 485 6.06 -1.27 -12.39
C LYS A 485 6.13 0.24 -12.15
N PHE A 486 5.38 0.77 -11.19
CA PHE A 486 5.47 2.15 -10.72
C PHE A 486 6.82 2.51 -10.07
N ARG A 487 7.68 1.51 -9.80
CA ARG A 487 9.03 1.71 -9.23
C ARG A 487 10.12 2.05 -10.27
N GLN A 488 9.73 2.29 -11.51
CA GLN A 488 10.65 2.74 -12.55
C GLN A 488 10.96 4.23 -12.40
N TYR A 489 12.23 4.59 -12.60
CA TYR A 489 12.66 5.99 -12.56
C TYR A 489 12.07 6.78 -13.73
N GLY A 490 11.65 8.02 -13.46
CA GLY A 490 11.26 8.98 -14.50
C GLY A 490 9.85 8.80 -15.06
N LEU A 491 9.00 7.94 -14.46
CA LEU A 491 7.63 7.72 -14.94
C LEU A 491 6.79 9.00 -14.99
N TRP A 492 7.05 9.97 -14.10
CA TRP A 492 6.37 11.27 -14.11
C TRP A 492 6.63 12.07 -15.40
N GLU A 493 7.81 11.94 -16.01
CA GLU A 493 8.13 12.67 -17.25
C GLU A 493 7.31 12.13 -18.45
N ARG A 494 6.87 10.87 -18.38
CA ARG A 494 6.06 10.23 -19.44
C ARG A 494 4.73 10.95 -19.66
N TYR A 495 4.23 11.70 -18.67
CA TYR A 495 3.00 12.47 -18.81
C TYR A 495 3.11 13.48 -19.97
N ALA A 496 4.22 14.21 -20.09
CA ALA A 496 4.41 15.20 -21.15
C ALA A 496 4.51 14.56 -22.55
N GLU A 497 4.97 13.30 -22.62
CA GLU A 497 5.03 12.54 -23.88
C GLU A 497 3.64 12.05 -24.34
N LEU A 498 2.80 11.65 -23.39
CA LEU A 498 1.43 11.20 -23.66
C LEU A 498 0.48 12.36 -23.92
N TYR A 499 0.72 13.50 -23.28
CA TYR A 499 -0.14 14.68 -23.27
C TYR A 499 0.61 15.95 -23.71
N PRO A 500 1.22 15.97 -24.92
CA PRO A 500 2.18 17.03 -25.30
C PRO A 500 1.56 18.41 -25.51
N LYS A 501 0.25 18.49 -25.73
CA LYS A 501 -0.46 19.74 -26.08
C LYS A 501 -1.67 20.02 -25.19
N GLU A 502 -2.35 18.98 -24.77
CA GLU A 502 -3.58 19.03 -23.98
C GLU A 502 -3.49 18.04 -22.83
N ASP A 503 -4.28 18.27 -21.79
CA ASP A 503 -4.30 17.43 -20.59
C ASP A 503 -5.38 16.35 -20.65
N LEU A 504 -5.26 15.41 -19.72
CA LEU A 504 -6.14 14.25 -19.58
C LEU A 504 -7.63 14.65 -19.54
N VAL A 505 -8.43 14.02 -20.41
CA VAL A 505 -9.90 14.08 -20.38
C VAL A 505 -10.44 12.68 -20.11
N TYR A 506 -11.18 12.53 -19.03
CA TYR A 506 -11.83 11.29 -18.63
C TYR A 506 -13.34 11.42 -18.81
N THR A 507 -13.91 10.59 -19.67
CA THR A 507 -15.35 10.58 -19.94
C THR A 507 -15.98 9.42 -19.20
N VAL A 508 -16.81 9.72 -18.20
CA VAL A 508 -17.54 8.72 -17.42
C VAL A 508 -18.36 7.81 -18.35
N ASP A 509 -18.37 6.52 -18.04
CA ASP A 509 -18.97 5.42 -18.84
C ASP A 509 -18.29 5.12 -20.19
N GLN A 510 -17.22 5.83 -20.58
CA GLN A 510 -16.45 5.58 -21.80
C GLN A 510 -14.98 5.28 -21.53
N SER A 511 -14.36 6.04 -20.62
CA SER A 511 -12.95 5.90 -20.25
C SER A 511 -12.75 4.79 -19.20
N ASP A 512 -11.62 4.12 -19.25
CA ASP A 512 -11.20 3.07 -18.31
C ASP A 512 -10.09 3.62 -17.40
N TYR A 513 -10.34 3.79 -16.11
CA TYR A 513 -9.35 4.39 -15.19
C TYR A 513 -8.03 3.61 -15.11
N LYS A 514 -8.02 2.33 -15.49
CA LYS A 514 -6.79 1.51 -15.53
C LYS A 514 -5.90 1.85 -16.72
N LYS A 515 -6.43 2.57 -17.71
CA LYS A 515 -5.76 2.89 -18.99
C LYS A 515 -5.69 4.38 -19.28
N ASP A 516 -6.75 5.09 -18.94
CA ASP A 516 -6.99 6.47 -19.35
C ASP A 516 -6.82 7.47 -18.19
N TRP A 517 -6.66 6.98 -16.95
CA TRP A 517 -6.38 7.81 -15.78
C TRP A 517 -4.93 7.62 -15.33
N PHE A 518 -4.07 8.60 -15.61
CA PHE A 518 -2.66 8.54 -15.26
C PHE A 518 -2.48 8.45 -13.74
N PHE A 519 -1.51 7.66 -13.26
CA PHE A 519 -1.37 7.37 -11.82
C PHE A 519 -1.00 8.58 -10.94
N ALA A 520 -0.50 9.67 -11.53
CA ALA A 520 -0.08 10.88 -10.83
C ALA A 520 -0.35 12.17 -11.61
N GLN A 521 -1.11 13.11 -11.04
CA GLN A 521 -1.25 14.44 -11.61
C GLN A 521 0.03 15.25 -11.38
N VAL A 522 0.76 15.52 -12.46
CA VAL A 522 2.06 16.20 -12.45
C VAL A 522 2.03 17.42 -13.35
N ASN A 523 2.97 18.35 -13.17
CA ASN A 523 3.16 19.44 -14.13
C ASN A 523 3.70 18.89 -15.45
N ARG A 524 3.28 19.47 -16.57
CA ARG A 524 3.77 19.10 -17.91
C ARG A 524 5.04 19.87 -18.24
N LYS A 525 6.11 19.16 -18.56
CA LYS A 525 7.33 19.72 -19.15
C LYS A 525 7.04 20.19 -20.58
N ILE A 526 7.43 21.40 -20.94
CA ILE A 526 7.14 21.99 -22.27
C ILE A 526 8.38 22.26 -23.13
N ASP A 527 9.58 22.17 -22.55
CA ASP A 527 10.85 22.32 -23.26
C ASP A 527 12.01 21.58 -22.57
N ASP A 528 13.16 21.53 -23.24
CA ASP A 528 14.40 20.93 -22.73
C ASP A 528 15.11 21.79 -21.68
N ASN A 529 14.65 23.02 -21.44
CA ASN A 529 15.19 23.94 -20.43
C ASN A 529 14.55 23.74 -19.05
N ASN A 530 13.86 22.61 -18.84
CA ASN A 530 13.14 22.29 -17.60
C ASN A 530 12.06 23.32 -17.25
N THR A 531 11.37 23.86 -18.26
CA THR A 531 10.16 24.67 -18.05
C THR A 531 8.94 23.76 -17.88
N TYR A 532 8.13 24.04 -16.86
CA TYR A 532 6.93 23.27 -16.52
C TYR A 532 5.69 24.16 -16.48
N VAL A 533 4.55 23.62 -16.90
CA VAL A 533 3.23 24.24 -16.77
C VAL A 533 2.31 23.36 -15.94
N GLY A 534 1.39 23.97 -15.17
CA GLY A 534 0.36 23.24 -14.44
C GLY A 534 -0.57 22.48 -15.40
N THR A 535 -1.12 21.37 -14.93
CA THR A 535 -2.00 20.51 -15.72
C THR A 535 -3.43 20.56 -15.19
N THR A 536 -4.40 20.50 -16.11
CA THR A 536 -5.83 20.51 -15.79
C THR A 536 -6.50 19.26 -16.31
N TRP A 537 -6.80 18.32 -15.42
CA TRP A 537 -7.55 17.12 -15.79
C TRP A 537 -9.05 17.44 -15.84
N LYS A 538 -9.73 16.93 -16.87
CA LYS A 538 -11.17 17.13 -17.07
C LYS A 538 -11.92 15.82 -16.86
N ILE A 539 -12.98 15.87 -16.06
CA ILE A 539 -13.94 14.77 -15.94
C ILE A 539 -15.23 15.20 -16.62
N GLU A 540 -15.64 14.48 -17.66
CA GLU A 540 -16.88 14.70 -18.40
C GLU A 540 -17.89 13.61 -18.03
N PHE A 541 -19.09 14.01 -17.62
CA PHE A 541 -20.14 13.07 -17.25
C PHE A 541 -21.52 13.65 -17.57
N LYS A 542 -22.51 12.75 -17.67
CA LYS A 542 -23.88 13.09 -18.01
C LYS A 542 -24.78 12.90 -16.79
N ILE A 543 -25.66 13.88 -16.55
CA ILE A 543 -26.79 13.74 -15.62
C ILE A 543 -28.07 14.11 -16.36
N ASP A 544 -29.00 13.17 -16.42
CA ASP A 544 -30.25 13.36 -17.17
C ASP A 544 -31.31 14.16 -16.40
N SER A 545 -31.30 14.08 -15.06
CA SER A 545 -32.26 14.76 -14.20
C SER A 545 -31.56 15.38 -12.99
N PRO A 546 -30.81 16.48 -13.20
CA PRO A 546 -30.11 17.11 -12.09
C PRO A 546 -31.09 17.77 -11.11
N ASP A 547 -30.88 17.55 -9.83
CA ASP A 547 -31.53 18.31 -8.77
C ASP A 547 -30.82 19.66 -8.64
N THR A 548 -31.42 20.67 -9.24
CA THR A 548 -30.87 22.03 -9.25
C THR A 548 -30.96 22.75 -7.90
N HIS A 549 -31.69 22.19 -6.93
CA HIS A 549 -31.84 22.73 -5.57
C HIS A 549 -31.03 21.94 -4.53
N GLY A 550 -30.55 20.75 -4.90
CA GLY A 550 -29.73 19.90 -4.06
C GLY A 550 -28.25 20.32 -4.01
N THR A 551 -27.47 19.56 -3.25
CA THR A 551 -26.01 19.67 -3.20
C THR A 551 -25.40 18.34 -3.59
N TYR A 552 -24.50 18.36 -4.57
CA TYR A 552 -23.69 17.22 -4.96
C TYR A 552 -22.36 17.25 -4.21
N LYS A 553 -21.78 16.10 -3.93
CA LYS A 553 -20.47 16.01 -3.27
C LYS A 553 -19.44 15.36 -4.18
N LEU A 554 -18.39 16.10 -4.52
CA LEU A 554 -17.18 15.54 -5.12
C LEU A 554 -16.19 15.19 -4.02
N ARG A 555 -15.90 13.90 -3.88
CA ARG A 555 -14.93 13.40 -2.90
C ARG A 555 -13.59 13.15 -3.59
N LEU A 556 -12.54 13.77 -3.07
CA LEU A 556 -11.18 13.69 -3.62
C LEU A 556 -10.29 12.98 -2.61
N ALA A 557 -9.85 11.77 -2.97
CA ALA A 557 -8.95 10.95 -2.19
C ALA A 557 -7.56 10.98 -2.84
N LEU A 558 -6.59 11.60 -2.17
CA LEU A 558 -5.21 11.70 -2.65
C LEU A 558 -4.34 10.74 -1.84
N ALA A 559 -3.72 9.77 -2.53
CA ALA A 559 -2.78 8.83 -1.92
C ALA A 559 -1.50 9.50 -1.42
N THR A 560 -1.09 10.61 -2.05
CA THR A 560 0.10 11.40 -1.69
C THR A 560 0.03 12.79 -2.34
N ALA A 561 0.85 13.74 -1.87
CA ALA A 561 1.07 15.00 -2.55
C ALA A 561 2.50 15.53 -2.35
N HIS A 562 3.01 16.30 -3.30
CA HIS A 562 4.29 17.00 -3.16
C HIS A 562 4.24 18.41 -3.77
N ALA A 563 4.31 19.41 -2.89
CA ALA A 563 4.36 20.83 -3.26
C ALA A 563 3.29 21.22 -4.31
N ALA A 564 2.07 20.72 -4.11
CA ALA A 564 0.98 20.83 -5.07
C ALA A 564 -0.20 21.62 -4.48
N GLU A 565 -0.95 22.31 -5.33
CA GLU A 565 -2.26 22.87 -4.98
C GLU A 565 -3.28 22.32 -5.96
N LEU A 566 -4.27 21.56 -5.45
CA LEU A 566 -5.35 21.04 -6.26
C LEU A 566 -6.52 22.01 -6.23
N GLN A 567 -6.98 22.42 -7.40
CA GLN A 567 -8.13 23.30 -7.57
C GLN A 567 -9.23 22.60 -8.34
N VAL A 568 -10.48 22.80 -7.92
CA VAL A 568 -11.67 22.27 -8.60
C VAL A 568 -12.45 23.41 -9.20
N ARG A 569 -12.80 23.27 -10.48
CA ARG A 569 -13.72 24.14 -11.23
C ARG A 569 -14.81 23.29 -11.83
N VAL A 570 -16.01 23.85 -11.99
CA VAL A 570 -17.17 23.16 -12.55
C VAL A 570 -17.66 23.94 -13.76
N ASN A 571 -17.82 23.25 -14.89
CA ASN A 571 -18.23 23.75 -16.22
C ASN A 571 -17.28 24.73 -16.93
N ASP A 572 -16.82 25.78 -16.25
CA ASP A 572 -15.93 26.79 -16.85
C ASP A 572 -14.53 26.74 -16.23
N ALA A 573 -13.60 26.18 -16.99
CA ALA A 573 -12.19 26.06 -16.59
C ALA A 573 -11.46 27.42 -16.48
N GLN A 574 -12.00 28.49 -17.10
CA GLN A 574 -11.40 29.83 -17.08
C GLN A 574 -11.90 30.68 -15.91
N THR A 575 -12.76 30.14 -15.05
CA THR A 575 -13.19 30.83 -13.82
C THR A 575 -11.99 31.18 -12.95
N VAL A 576 -11.83 32.48 -12.68
CA VAL A 576 -10.69 33.00 -11.89
C VAL A 576 -10.68 32.37 -10.50
N THR A 577 -11.84 32.34 -9.84
CA THR A 577 -12.00 31.75 -8.52
C THR A 577 -12.40 30.27 -8.67
N PRO A 578 -11.56 29.31 -8.24
CA PRO A 578 -11.97 27.92 -8.21
C PRO A 578 -13.08 27.70 -7.17
N LEU A 579 -13.95 26.72 -7.41
CA LEU A 579 -14.97 26.31 -6.44
C LEU A 579 -14.33 25.80 -5.14
N PHE A 580 -13.19 25.12 -5.27
CA PHE A 580 -12.42 24.59 -4.15
C PHE A 580 -10.92 24.66 -4.46
N THR A 581 -10.12 24.91 -3.42
CA THR A 581 -8.68 24.78 -3.45
C THR A 581 -8.21 24.09 -2.17
N THR A 582 -7.22 23.21 -2.29
CA THR A 582 -6.55 22.62 -1.12
C THR A 582 -5.59 23.60 -0.44
N GLY A 583 -5.25 24.71 -1.10
CA GLY A 583 -3.98 25.41 -0.85
C GLY A 583 -2.77 24.49 -1.13
N VAL A 584 -1.57 24.95 -0.79
CA VAL A 584 -0.36 24.15 -0.99
C VAL A 584 -0.29 23.00 0.02
N ILE A 585 -0.26 21.78 -0.51
CA ILE A 585 -0.21 20.52 0.23
C ILE A 585 0.99 19.66 -0.18
N GLY A 586 1.28 18.63 0.62
CA GLY A 586 2.31 17.63 0.33
C GLY A 586 3.57 17.75 1.17
N LYS A 587 4.72 17.43 0.55
CA LYS A 587 6.07 17.18 1.10
C LYS A 587 6.36 15.72 1.43
N ASP A 588 5.59 14.81 0.84
CA ASP A 588 5.67 13.37 1.09
C ASP A 588 6.87 12.73 0.38
N ASN A 589 7.27 13.31 -0.77
CA ASN A 589 8.35 12.83 -1.66
C ASN A 589 8.11 11.42 -2.22
N THR A 590 6.85 10.98 -2.29
CA THR A 590 6.49 9.60 -2.65
C THR A 590 6.89 9.23 -4.08
N ILE A 591 6.52 10.03 -5.09
CA ILE A 591 6.81 9.73 -6.51
C ILE A 591 8.33 9.72 -6.77
N ALA A 592 9.06 10.70 -6.23
CA ALA A 592 10.51 10.77 -6.31
C ALA A 592 11.21 9.57 -5.65
N ARG A 593 10.49 8.81 -4.82
CA ARG A 593 10.95 7.62 -4.11
C ARG A 593 10.25 6.37 -4.61
N HIS A 594 9.82 6.36 -5.87
CA HIS A 594 9.27 5.17 -6.53
C HIS A 594 8.00 4.62 -5.84
N GLY A 595 7.26 5.46 -5.11
CA GLY A 595 6.05 5.07 -4.40
C GLY A 595 4.78 5.60 -5.06
N ILE A 596 3.64 5.01 -4.68
CA ILE A 596 2.30 5.39 -5.14
C ILE A 596 1.36 5.85 -4.00
N HIS A 597 1.84 5.83 -2.76
CA HIS A 597 1.09 6.27 -1.59
C HIS A 597 2.01 6.82 -0.49
N GLY A 598 1.49 7.74 0.30
CA GLY A 598 2.18 8.51 1.33
C GLY A 598 1.21 8.98 2.39
N LEU A 599 1.14 10.29 2.66
CA LEU A 599 0.09 10.84 3.52
C LEU A 599 -1.21 10.94 2.74
N TYR A 600 -2.16 10.11 3.15
CA TYR A 600 -3.52 10.15 2.65
C TYR A 600 -4.19 11.48 2.98
N ARG A 601 -4.85 12.10 2.00
CA ARG A 601 -5.64 13.32 2.16
C ARG A 601 -7.00 13.12 1.52
N PHE A 602 -8.05 13.49 2.25
CA PHE A 602 -9.42 13.35 1.80
C PHE A 602 -10.14 14.69 1.87
N TYR A 603 -10.78 15.08 0.78
CA TYR A 603 -11.58 16.30 0.69
C TYR A 603 -12.98 15.97 0.20
N SER A 604 -13.98 16.67 0.74
CA SER A 604 -15.35 16.66 0.22
C SER A 604 -15.70 18.06 -0.23
N VAL A 605 -15.97 18.22 -1.52
CA VAL A 605 -16.32 19.49 -2.16
C VAL A 605 -17.81 19.50 -2.43
N ASP A 606 -18.51 20.46 -1.83
CA ASP A 606 -19.92 20.68 -2.09
C ASP A 606 -20.09 21.43 -3.41
N ILE A 607 -20.82 20.84 -4.35
CA ILE A 607 -21.17 21.39 -5.65
C ILE A 607 -22.65 21.77 -5.62
N PRO A 608 -22.98 23.08 -5.66
CA PRO A 608 -24.35 23.54 -5.77
C PRO A 608 -25.07 22.95 -7.00
N GLY A 609 -26.29 22.43 -6.82
CA GLY A 609 -27.05 21.79 -7.89
C GLY A 609 -27.33 22.69 -9.09
N ASN A 610 -27.36 24.01 -8.92
CA ASN A 610 -27.50 24.96 -10.03
C ASN A 610 -26.26 25.03 -10.95
N LEU A 611 -25.09 24.56 -10.49
CA LEU A 611 -23.91 24.35 -11.34
C LEU A 611 -23.97 23.01 -12.07
N VAL A 612 -24.84 22.09 -11.65
CA VAL A 612 -25.05 20.81 -12.30
C VAL A 612 -26.26 20.93 -13.20
N PHE A 613 -26.05 21.44 -14.41
CA PHE A 613 -27.12 21.57 -15.39
C PHE A 613 -26.97 20.54 -16.49
N ARG A 614 -28.11 20.11 -17.04
CA ARG A 614 -28.15 19.42 -18.32
C ARG A 614 -27.49 20.35 -19.32
N ARG A 615 -26.28 20.03 -19.80
CA ARG A 615 -25.77 20.66 -21.03
C ARG A 615 -26.91 20.49 -22.03
N ARG A 616 -27.46 21.58 -22.56
CA ARG A 616 -28.56 21.54 -23.54
C ARG A 616 -28.14 20.59 -24.65
N MET A 617 -28.50 19.31 -24.54
CA MET A 617 -28.59 18.46 -25.70
C MET A 617 -29.77 19.02 -26.47
N ALA A 618 -29.47 19.30 -27.73
CA ALA A 618 -30.41 19.69 -28.75
C ALA A 618 -31.70 18.85 -28.68
N THR A 619 -32.78 19.44 -29.16
CA THR A 619 -34.04 18.79 -29.57
C THR A 619 -33.91 17.28 -29.77
N PHE A 620 -34.83 16.52 -29.15
CA PHE A 620 -34.84 15.06 -29.22
C PHE A 620 -34.74 14.54 -30.66
N GLU A 621 -33.62 13.89 -30.99
CA GLU A 621 -33.29 13.40 -32.34
C GLU A 621 -34.01 12.08 -32.72
N LEU A 622 -35.12 11.76 -32.04
CA LEU A 622 -35.77 10.45 -32.09
C LEU A 622 -36.14 10.02 -33.52
N TYR A 623 -36.57 10.98 -34.35
CA TYR A 623 -37.06 10.71 -35.70
C TYR A 623 -35.99 10.82 -36.80
N ARG A 624 -34.73 11.16 -36.47
CA ARG A 624 -33.66 11.25 -37.48
C ARG A 624 -33.28 9.90 -38.11
N ARG A 625 -33.54 8.79 -37.40
CA ARG A 625 -33.37 7.41 -37.93
C ARG A 625 -34.59 6.86 -38.65
N SER A 626 -35.64 7.66 -38.84
CA SER A 626 -36.73 7.32 -39.74
C SER A 626 -36.27 7.47 -41.20
N THR A 627 -37.00 6.91 -42.15
CA THR A 627 -36.67 7.04 -43.58
C THR A 627 -36.54 8.51 -44.00
N ILE A 628 -37.45 9.38 -43.57
CA ILE A 628 -37.39 10.82 -43.90
C ILE A 628 -36.19 11.52 -43.24
N GLY A 629 -35.85 11.13 -42.00
CA GLY A 629 -34.70 11.67 -41.29
C GLY A 629 -33.37 11.25 -41.91
N MET A 630 -33.24 9.97 -42.29
CA MET A 630 -32.02 9.45 -42.92
C MET A 630 -31.79 10.08 -44.29
N CYS A 631 -32.85 10.19 -45.13
CA CYS A 631 -32.72 10.86 -46.42
C CYS A 631 -32.32 12.34 -46.27
N LEU A 632 -32.85 13.04 -45.25
CA LEU A 632 -32.46 14.41 -44.96
C LEU A 632 -30.99 14.48 -44.53
N THR A 633 -30.54 13.61 -43.62
CA THR A 633 -29.14 13.56 -43.17
C THR A 633 -28.19 13.26 -44.34
N GLU A 634 -28.50 12.27 -45.17
CA GLU A 634 -27.70 11.92 -46.35
C GLU A 634 -27.59 13.09 -47.33
N THR A 635 -28.70 13.80 -47.58
CA THR A 635 -28.70 14.99 -48.45
C THR A 635 -27.86 16.12 -47.86
N LEU A 636 -28.00 16.39 -46.56
CA LEU A 636 -27.22 17.42 -45.87
C LEU A 636 -25.73 17.09 -45.86
N ASP A 637 -25.36 15.82 -45.66
CA ASP A 637 -23.97 15.36 -45.70
C ASP A 637 -23.36 15.56 -47.09
N GLU A 638 -24.10 15.24 -48.16
CA GLU A 638 -23.66 15.50 -49.55
C GLU A 638 -23.46 17.01 -49.80
N MET A 639 -24.38 17.85 -49.32
CA MET A 639 -24.27 19.31 -49.48
C MET A 639 -23.11 19.91 -48.67
N VAL A 640 -22.79 19.34 -47.51
CA VAL A 640 -21.62 19.74 -46.71
C VAL A 640 -20.32 19.30 -47.39
N GLN A 641 -20.24 18.06 -47.89
CA GLN A 641 -19.07 17.55 -48.60
C GLN A 641 -18.78 18.35 -49.88
N ASN A 642 -19.82 18.77 -50.60
CA ASN A 642 -19.71 19.58 -51.80
C ASN A 642 -19.50 21.09 -51.51
N GLY A 643 -19.34 21.47 -50.24
CA GLY A 643 -19.11 22.86 -49.81
C GLY A 643 -20.28 23.82 -50.06
N THR A 644 -21.47 23.28 -50.35
CA THR A 644 -22.69 24.07 -50.60
C THR A 644 -23.33 24.55 -49.29
N LEU A 645 -23.11 23.82 -48.20
CA LEU A 645 -23.59 24.12 -46.84
C LEU A 645 -22.45 24.00 -45.84
N SER A 646 -22.44 24.84 -44.80
CA SER A 646 -21.52 24.64 -43.67
C SER A 646 -22.06 23.56 -42.72
N PRO A 647 -21.19 22.82 -42.02
CA PRO A 647 -21.60 21.83 -41.02
C PRO A 647 -22.54 22.42 -39.96
N GLU A 648 -22.31 23.67 -39.53
CA GLU A 648 -23.13 24.36 -38.54
C GLU A 648 -24.56 24.59 -39.05
N LEU A 649 -24.70 24.97 -40.32
CA LEU A 649 -26.01 25.22 -40.92
C LEU A 649 -26.77 23.90 -41.17
N ALA A 650 -26.09 22.83 -41.56
CA ALA A 650 -26.68 21.49 -41.66
C ALA A 650 -27.24 21.01 -40.31
N ILE A 651 -26.52 21.24 -39.21
CA ILE A 651 -27.00 20.94 -37.86
C ILE A 651 -28.25 21.76 -37.52
N GLN A 652 -28.32 23.05 -37.89
CA GLN A 652 -29.54 23.86 -37.67
C GLN A 652 -30.75 23.32 -38.45
N VAL A 653 -30.55 22.80 -39.67
CA VAL A 653 -31.62 22.16 -40.44
C VAL A 653 -32.14 20.91 -39.75
N LEU A 654 -31.25 20.07 -39.21
CA LEU A 654 -31.63 18.88 -38.45
C LEU A 654 -32.40 19.22 -37.16
N VAL A 655 -31.98 20.28 -36.46
CA VAL A 655 -32.70 20.79 -35.28
C VAL A 655 -34.10 21.29 -35.65
N GLN A 656 -34.25 21.96 -36.80
CA GLN A 656 -35.56 22.39 -37.28
C GLN A 656 -36.43 21.20 -37.71
N PHE A 657 -35.82 20.17 -38.31
CA PHE A 657 -36.51 18.93 -38.65
C PHE A 657 -37.09 18.24 -37.41
N ASP A 658 -36.34 18.14 -36.31
CA ASP A 658 -36.84 17.50 -35.08
C ASP A 658 -38.12 18.18 -34.56
N LYS A 659 -38.16 19.53 -34.62
CA LYS A 659 -39.34 20.32 -34.24
C LYS A 659 -40.51 20.07 -35.17
N SER A 660 -40.29 20.27 -36.47
CA SER A 660 -41.33 20.13 -37.50
C SER A 660 -41.93 18.72 -37.52
N MET A 661 -41.11 17.68 -37.34
CA MET A 661 -41.59 16.30 -37.32
C MET A 661 -42.48 16.01 -36.12
N THR A 662 -42.09 16.50 -34.93
CA THR A 662 -42.87 16.35 -33.70
C THR A 662 -44.21 17.06 -33.82
N GLU A 663 -44.20 18.32 -34.27
CA GLU A 663 -45.43 19.10 -34.50
C GLU A 663 -46.35 18.45 -35.54
N ALA A 664 -45.80 17.91 -36.63
CA ALA A 664 -46.59 17.23 -37.66
C ALA A 664 -47.23 15.94 -37.13
N LEU A 665 -46.49 15.12 -36.38
CA LEU A 665 -47.03 13.90 -35.78
C LEU A 665 -48.13 14.21 -34.76
N GLU A 666 -47.96 15.24 -33.93
CA GLU A 666 -48.97 15.63 -32.93
C GLU A 666 -50.23 16.24 -33.57
N SER A 667 -50.06 17.13 -34.54
CA SER A 667 -51.19 17.88 -35.11
C SER A 667 -51.92 17.15 -36.24
N GLN A 668 -51.22 16.30 -37.01
CA GLN A 668 -51.75 15.72 -38.25
C GLN A 668 -52.07 14.22 -38.15
N VAL A 669 -51.44 13.47 -37.24
CA VAL A 669 -51.65 12.01 -37.12
C VAL A 669 -52.60 11.68 -35.97
N LYS A 670 -53.79 11.16 -36.30
CA LYS A 670 -54.82 10.75 -35.31
C LYS A 670 -55.09 9.25 -35.27
N SER A 671 -54.48 8.50 -36.18
CA SER A 671 -54.71 7.07 -36.34
C SER A 671 -54.17 6.28 -35.14
N LYS A 672 -54.94 5.30 -34.68
CA LYS A 672 -54.54 4.40 -33.58
C LYS A 672 -54.07 3.06 -34.12
N VAL A 673 -52.96 2.56 -33.60
CA VAL A 673 -52.41 1.25 -33.94
C VAL A 673 -52.33 0.41 -32.66
N THR A 674 -52.75 -0.84 -32.74
CA THR A 674 -52.56 -1.85 -31.69
C THR A 674 -51.39 -2.75 -32.07
N ILE A 675 -50.47 -2.96 -31.14
CA ILE A 675 -49.31 -3.83 -31.32
C ILE A 675 -49.43 -4.99 -30.33
N LYS A 676 -49.32 -6.23 -30.82
CA LYS A 676 -49.25 -7.45 -30.00
C LYS A 676 -48.07 -8.28 -30.43
N GLY A 677 -47.30 -8.85 -29.51
CA GLY A 677 -46.17 -9.72 -29.83
C GLY A 677 -45.51 -10.26 -28.56
N HIS A 678 -44.53 -11.14 -28.72
CA HIS A 678 -43.77 -11.69 -27.60
C HIS A 678 -42.58 -10.79 -27.26
N LEU A 679 -42.50 -10.31 -26.02
CA LEU A 679 -41.37 -9.51 -25.57
C LEU A 679 -40.13 -10.40 -25.44
N HIS A 680 -39.12 -10.13 -26.26
CA HIS A 680 -37.84 -10.84 -26.23
C HIS A 680 -36.88 -10.20 -25.22
N THR A 681 -36.72 -8.88 -25.29
CA THR A 681 -35.91 -8.12 -24.33
C THR A 681 -36.43 -6.68 -24.20
N TYR A 682 -36.21 -6.07 -23.05
CA TYR A 682 -36.45 -4.65 -22.82
C TYR A 682 -35.27 -4.01 -22.10
N ARG A 683 -35.12 -2.71 -22.31
CA ARG A 683 -34.15 -1.87 -21.59
C ARG A 683 -34.80 -0.53 -21.29
N PHE A 684 -34.60 -0.05 -20.07
CA PHE A 684 -34.95 1.30 -19.67
C PHE A 684 -33.70 1.99 -19.14
N CYS A 685 -33.24 3.02 -19.85
CA CYS A 685 -32.08 3.83 -19.49
C CYS A 685 -32.31 5.23 -20.06
N ASP A 686 -31.88 6.29 -19.37
CA ASP A 686 -32.02 7.70 -19.80
C ASP A 686 -33.46 8.13 -20.13
N ASN A 687 -34.48 7.61 -19.43
CA ASN A 687 -35.90 7.81 -19.74
C ASN A 687 -36.34 7.34 -21.16
N VAL A 688 -35.53 6.48 -21.80
CA VAL A 688 -35.84 5.86 -23.08
C VAL A 688 -36.09 4.37 -22.88
N TRP A 689 -37.27 3.93 -23.28
CA TRP A 689 -37.62 2.52 -23.38
C TRP A 689 -37.16 1.97 -24.72
N THR A 690 -36.48 0.83 -24.71
CA THR A 690 -36.23 0.03 -25.90
C THR A 690 -36.82 -1.36 -25.70
N PHE A 691 -37.72 -1.77 -26.58
CA PHE A 691 -38.29 -3.11 -26.61
C PHE A 691 -37.87 -3.83 -27.88
N ILE A 692 -37.60 -5.12 -27.79
CA ILE A 692 -37.55 -6.01 -28.95
C ILE A 692 -38.68 -7.01 -28.82
N LEU A 693 -39.60 -7.00 -29.76
CA LEU A 693 -40.69 -7.96 -29.86
C LEU A 693 -40.40 -8.98 -30.97
N GLN A 694 -40.80 -10.22 -30.75
CA GLN A 694 -40.85 -11.29 -31.74
C GLN A 694 -42.31 -11.56 -32.14
N ASP A 695 -42.51 -11.90 -33.41
CA ASP A 695 -43.82 -12.22 -34.00
C ASP A 695 -44.87 -11.14 -33.70
N ALA A 696 -44.51 -9.87 -33.94
CA ALA A 696 -45.34 -8.74 -33.62
C ALA A 696 -46.40 -8.48 -34.71
N THR A 697 -47.66 -8.49 -34.33
CA THR A 697 -48.80 -8.10 -35.16
C THR A 697 -49.19 -6.64 -34.90
N PHE A 698 -49.16 -5.85 -35.96
CA PHE A 698 -49.65 -4.47 -36.02
C PHE A 698 -51.06 -4.49 -36.60
N LYS A 699 -52.01 -3.85 -35.91
CA LYS A 699 -53.39 -3.73 -36.36
C LYS A 699 -53.87 -2.30 -36.25
N ASN A 700 -54.35 -1.74 -37.36
CA ASN A 700 -55.11 -0.49 -37.39
C ASN A 700 -56.52 -0.78 -37.95
N GLU A 701 -57.29 0.25 -38.29
CA GLU A 701 -58.66 0.10 -38.81
C GLU A 701 -58.71 -0.53 -40.22
N ASP A 702 -57.64 -0.41 -41.00
CA ASP A 702 -57.61 -0.73 -42.44
C ASP A 702 -56.68 -1.92 -42.79
N SER A 703 -55.77 -2.31 -41.90
CA SER A 703 -54.74 -3.32 -42.17
C SER A 703 -54.30 -4.07 -40.92
N GLN A 704 -53.84 -5.31 -41.15
CA GLN A 704 -53.18 -6.15 -40.15
C GLN A 704 -51.93 -6.78 -40.77
N GLU A 705 -50.78 -6.52 -40.16
CA GLU A 705 -49.49 -7.04 -40.62
C GLU A 705 -48.74 -7.71 -39.47
N THR A 706 -48.04 -8.80 -39.76
CA THR A 706 -47.21 -9.51 -38.79
C THR A 706 -45.75 -9.47 -39.23
N VAL A 707 -44.87 -9.07 -38.32
CA VAL A 707 -43.42 -8.97 -38.54
C VAL A 707 -42.68 -9.89 -37.56
N GLY A 708 -41.70 -10.65 -38.05
CA GLY A 708 -40.98 -11.64 -37.23
C GLY A 708 -40.16 -11.02 -36.10
N ARG A 709 -39.67 -9.78 -36.26
CA ARG A 709 -38.94 -9.06 -35.20
C ARG A 709 -39.11 -7.55 -35.38
N ILE A 710 -39.38 -6.84 -34.28
CA ILE A 710 -39.41 -5.38 -34.28
C ILE A 710 -38.68 -4.80 -33.07
N LYS A 711 -38.01 -3.66 -33.28
CA LYS A 711 -37.43 -2.81 -32.24
C LYS A 711 -38.29 -1.56 -32.05
N ILE A 712 -38.79 -1.34 -30.84
CA ILE A 712 -39.54 -0.14 -30.46
C ILE A 712 -38.63 0.71 -29.56
N VAL A 713 -38.44 1.97 -29.91
CA VAL A 713 -37.75 2.96 -29.07
C VAL A 713 -38.77 4.03 -28.70
N ALA A 714 -39.02 4.21 -27.41
CA ALA A 714 -40.05 5.12 -26.90
C ALA A 714 -39.46 6.05 -25.84
N CYS A 715 -39.76 7.34 -25.94
CA CYS A 715 -39.35 8.39 -25.00
C CYS A 715 -40.59 8.99 -24.31
N ASP A 716 -40.42 9.58 -23.14
CA ASP A 716 -41.52 10.30 -22.48
C ASP A 716 -41.85 11.60 -23.23
N SER A 717 -43.10 11.73 -23.67
CA SER A 717 -43.65 12.92 -24.34
C SER A 717 -43.54 14.22 -23.51
N LYS A 718 -43.50 14.15 -22.18
CA LYS A 718 -43.36 15.34 -21.31
C LYS A 718 -42.00 16.02 -21.44
N LEU A 719 -41.03 15.33 -22.04
CA LEU A 719 -39.71 15.87 -22.35
C LEU A 719 -39.68 16.66 -23.67
N LEU A 720 -40.79 16.70 -24.44
CA LEU A 720 -40.90 17.38 -25.74
C LEU A 720 -41.38 18.85 -25.63
N THR A 721 -41.94 19.25 -24.48
CA THR A 721 -42.56 20.58 -24.27
C THR A 721 -41.76 21.52 -23.36
N GLN A 722 -40.51 21.17 -23.00
CA GLN A 722 -39.55 22.02 -22.26
C GLN A 722 -38.33 22.30 -23.14
#